data_AF-A0A847BRG5-F1
#
_entry.id   AF-A0A847BRG5-F1
#
_cell.length_a   1.000
_cell.length_b   1.000
_cell.length_c   1.000
_cell.angle_alpha   90.00
_cell.angle_beta   90.00
_cell.angle_gamma   90.00
#
_symmetry.space_group_name_H-M   'P 1'
#
loop_
_entity.id
_entity.type
_entity.pdbx_description
1 polymer ?
#
loop_
_entity_poly.entity_id
_entity_poly.type
_entity_poly.pdbx_seq_one_letter_code
_entity_poly.pdbx_strand_id
1 'polypeptide(L)'
;MAIRIPWDEHEEAILLQALINVLNCKIERKQAISDISKQLRELAIARGIEIDEKYRNKNGISLQMSKLEYAFTDGISGMRVDTGWYFDITRVYRENFEKYNELLEEDMDELIPDKVDTINFSVWINKNNPDHATEILSSINILNALLLKRKVIPISILQMTNVAEIKSLIERLQMNKGIKIYAKKMKTSYMSALDAYKNYLLFTHRNNLTKSGVGALVPNEYSTPSENKSDILQVSFSKSRSYSYTRPSDLEYFGIHHSIGNWKQAYICVVKCLFKDYPDIIYSLRGKSVRGKGRIDFADTAGSAAMFSPQEIAEDLYLETNESANSIVKKIGLLLRICDVDYRNVKIIFASSKSSNRKKEFLEVETTRQKTTDFLAGNLSFYNWLVQAQGMAEGTGRSYNSAINTADAYVQEHNVGNGVISGTSDYLIVSETVNALFQTVEFIDFNQRQHNRYRAALRMYLKYLRGDNAANEDSSSIFQTEDIFDDEVLASYREIISTKFPKGFRIKSRLDMGRFRYFWEDKYGVALTENNEKVYKYILHITVRYQDFVYLPEMMMNEQTAQKLFTYLAECFEEGKTAVYYDALYKKFQPEFDEKRINNPEMLKSYLSFVNNGRFYLRKKYLTAEEDPEVNPTEEVRDYLIAAGVPISVENLKKDLSHIDGNEIFGTIAGHNSAEFVRNQKGEYFYADVIRLSQQETDLITELIQEAIDDKEYMGGKELTDAIRVKLPAIMERYPFLTWLGLRDVIAYKMQDVFSFRGKIISAYGQDLSMSDVFAHFAATRDHFTLEQLNSLKRDLDTPIYFDSVYANSLRINKDEFVSRDQASFDTEATDAAISRFCTGDYISLKEISFFGSFPDAGFPWNGFLLEHYVADFSRKFKLLHIGFTAGTPVGAIVKRNSRFEDFDELVSAELAVSKIPLNRENALQYLVDIGLLARRNYSGIEQTLSRSKLQRSRKG
;
A
#
# COMPACT_ATOMS: atom_id res chain seq x y z
N MET A 1 36.72 -16.33 31.08
CA MET A 1 36.29 -15.42 30.01
C MET A 1 37.29 -15.56 28.88
N ALA A 2 36.86 -15.90 27.66
CA ALA A 2 37.77 -16.05 26.53
C ALA A 2 38.46 -14.71 26.22
N ILE A 3 39.79 -14.70 26.15
CA ILE A 3 40.59 -13.53 25.82
C ILE A 3 40.26 -13.15 24.37
N ARG A 4 39.78 -11.92 24.14
CA ARG A 4 39.43 -11.44 22.81
C ARG A 4 40.71 -11.11 22.05
N ILE A 5 41.10 -11.97 21.13
CA ILE A 5 42.28 -11.77 20.28
C ILE A 5 42.01 -10.59 19.31
N PRO A 6 42.82 -9.51 19.33
CA PRO A 6 42.69 -8.37 18.42
C PRO A 6 42.95 -8.79 16.96
N TRP A 7 42.61 -7.93 16.01
CA TRP A 7 43.00 -8.12 14.60
C TRP A 7 44.43 -7.65 14.41
N ASP A 8 45.21 -8.36 13.60
CA ASP A 8 46.54 -7.94 13.17
C ASP A 8 46.50 -7.36 11.74
N GLU A 9 47.48 -6.52 11.39
CA GLU A 9 47.50 -5.80 10.10
C GLU A 9 47.41 -6.73 8.88
N HIS A 10 47.86 -7.99 8.99
CA HIS A 10 47.80 -9.00 7.94
C HIS A 10 46.38 -9.58 7.81
N GLU A 11 45.70 -9.94 8.91
CA GLU A 11 44.29 -10.33 8.89
C GLU A 11 43.39 -9.21 8.32
N GLU A 12 43.72 -7.96 8.66
CA GLU A 12 43.02 -6.77 8.17
C GLU A 12 43.17 -6.61 6.65
N ALA A 13 44.39 -6.81 6.13
CA ALA A 13 44.69 -6.75 4.70
C ALA A 13 43.97 -7.84 3.91
N ILE A 14 43.96 -9.08 4.41
CA ILE A 14 43.22 -10.21 3.83
C ILE A 14 41.72 -9.90 3.75
N LEU A 15 41.14 -9.38 4.84
CA LEU A 15 39.71 -9.06 4.85
C LEU A 15 39.38 -7.92 3.88
N LEU A 16 40.26 -6.94 3.74
CA LEU A 16 40.10 -5.86 2.77
C LEU A 16 40.19 -6.38 1.33
N GLN A 17 41.13 -7.28 1.04
CA GLN A 17 41.28 -7.87 -0.29
C GLN A 17 40.04 -8.71 -0.67
N ALA A 18 39.52 -9.48 0.28
CA ALA A 18 38.28 -10.23 0.11
C ALA A 18 37.08 -9.32 -0.13
N LEU A 19 36.96 -8.22 0.63
CA LEU A 19 35.93 -7.20 0.41
C LEU A 19 36.04 -6.58 -0.99
N ILE A 20 37.25 -6.24 -1.44
CA ILE A 20 37.49 -5.70 -2.79
C ILE A 20 37.05 -6.71 -3.86
N ASN A 21 37.37 -7.99 -3.68
CA ASN A 21 36.95 -9.04 -4.61
C ASN A 21 35.42 -9.22 -4.64
N VAL A 22 34.75 -9.09 -3.49
CA VAL A 22 33.28 -9.08 -3.40
C VAL A 22 32.69 -7.86 -4.11
N LEU A 23 33.26 -6.67 -3.88
CA LEU A 23 32.78 -5.42 -4.50
C LEU A 23 33.03 -5.39 -6.02
N ASN A 24 34.07 -6.06 -6.49
CA ASN A 24 34.38 -6.24 -7.91
C ASN A 24 33.65 -7.43 -8.54
N CYS A 25 32.72 -8.08 -7.82
CA CYS A 25 31.96 -9.24 -8.28
C CYS A 25 32.82 -10.44 -8.73
N LYS A 26 34.07 -10.55 -8.25
CA LYS A 26 34.94 -11.70 -8.52
C LYS A 26 34.54 -12.94 -7.72
N ILE A 27 33.94 -12.73 -6.55
CA ILE A 27 33.50 -13.78 -5.64
C ILE A 27 32.21 -13.36 -4.93
N GLU A 28 31.30 -14.31 -4.69
CA GLU A 28 30.09 -14.04 -3.92
C GLU A 28 30.43 -13.76 -2.45
N ARG A 29 29.74 -12.80 -1.83
CA ARG A 29 29.99 -12.41 -0.43
C ARG A 29 29.89 -13.57 0.56
N LYS A 30 28.93 -14.46 0.38
CA LYS A 30 28.74 -15.64 1.26
C LYS A 30 29.92 -16.60 1.14
N GLN A 31 30.44 -16.77 -0.07
CA GLN A 31 31.59 -17.61 -0.35
C GLN A 31 32.86 -16.99 0.24
N ALA A 32 33.12 -15.69 -0.01
CA ALA A 32 34.25 -14.97 0.58
C ALA A 32 34.26 -15.01 2.12
N ILE A 33 33.10 -14.85 2.78
CA ILE A 33 33.00 -14.97 4.24
C ILE A 33 33.36 -16.38 4.71
N SER A 34 32.95 -17.40 3.97
CA SER A 34 33.27 -18.80 4.30
C SER A 34 34.76 -19.07 4.15
N ASP A 35 35.37 -18.60 3.05
CA ASP A 35 36.77 -18.83 2.72
C ASP A 35 37.70 -18.09 3.67
N ILE A 36 37.42 -16.82 3.98
CA ILE A 36 38.21 -16.05 4.96
C ILE A 36 38.06 -16.62 6.37
N SER A 37 36.85 -17.03 6.77
CA SER A 37 36.66 -17.66 8.09
C SER A 37 37.47 -18.96 8.21
N LYS A 38 37.59 -19.74 7.14
CA LYS A 38 38.42 -20.93 7.10
C LYS A 38 39.92 -20.56 7.13
N GLN A 39 40.36 -19.70 6.22
CA GLN A 39 41.76 -19.26 6.08
C GLN A 39 42.33 -18.69 7.39
N LEU A 40 41.63 -17.76 8.05
CA LEU A 40 42.12 -17.15 9.29
C LEU A 40 42.17 -18.13 10.47
N ARG A 41 41.28 -19.13 10.51
CA ARG A 41 41.29 -20.18 11.54
C ARG A 41 42.43 -21.16 11.31
N GLU A 42 42.72 -21.52 10.07
CA GLU A 42 43.86 -22.36 9.70
C GLU A 42 45.19 -21.66 9.99
N LEU A 43 45.30 -20.36 9.67
CA LEU A 43 46.47 -19.54 10.00
C LEU A 43 46.70 -19.43 11.52
N ALA A 44 45.65 -19.24 12.31
CA ALA A 44 45.77 -19.19 13.76
C ALA A 44 46.26 -20.53 14.35
N ILE A 45 45.75 -21.66 13.84
CA ILE A 45 46.24 -23.00 14.23
C ILE A 45 47.71 -23.17 13.84
N ALA A 46 48.10 -22.77 12.63
CA ALA A 46 49.49 -22.86 12.15
C ALA A 46 50.45 -22.01 12.99
N ARG A 47 49.98 -20.86 13.51
CA ARG A 47 50.73 -19.98 14.43
C ARG A 47 50.72 -20.46 15.89
N GLY A 48 50.17 -21.65 16.17
CA GLY A 48 50.13 -22.24 17.51
C GLY A 48 49.13 -21.57 18.46
N ILE A 49 48.16 -20.83 17.93
CA ILE A 49 47.13 -20.14 18.71
C ILE A 49 45.97 -21.12 18.97
N GLU A 50 45.62 -21.31 20.25
CA GLU A 50 44.46 -22.12 20.63
C GLU A 50 43.16 -21.35 20.33
N ILE A 51 42.35 -21.87 19.38
CA ILE A 51 41.13 -21.20 18.91
C ILE A 51 39.86 -21.94 19.32
N ASP A 52 38.80 -21.19 19.67
CA ASP A 52 37.48 -21.72 20.00
C ASP A 52 36.48 -21.58 18.83
N GLU A 53 35.23 -22.03 19.00
CA GLU A 53 34.18 -21.89 17.98
C GLU A 53 33.81 -20.42 17.67
N LYS A 54 34.23 -19.46 18.50
CA LYS A 54 33.91 -18.03 18.34
C LYS A 54 34.99 -17.26 17.58
N TYR A 55 36.24 -17.73 17.60
CA TYR A 55 37.35 -17.09 16.90
C TYR A 55 37.13 -17.03 15.38
N ARG A 56 37.08 -15.82 14.81
CA ARG A 56 36.97 -15.56 13.36
C ARG A 56 35.91 -16.43 12.64
N ASN A 57 34.80 -16.74 13.32
CA ASN A 57 33.72 -17.52 12.73
C ASN A 57 32.94 -16.72 11.66
N LYS A 58 32.15 -17.40 10.84
CA LYS A 58 31.45 -16.78 9.69
C LYS A 58 30.61 -15.55 10.08
N ASN A 59 29.94 -15.58 11.23
CA ASN A 59 29.15 -14.45 11.73
C ASN A 59 30.04 -13.27 12.13
N GLY A 60 31.17 -13.55 12.79
CA GLY A 60 32.19 -12.56 13.13
C GLY A 60 32.79 -11.90 11.88
N ILE A 61 33.21 -12.70 10.90
CA ILE A 61 33.75 -12.21 9.62
C ILE A 61 32.72 -11.37 8.87
N SER A 62 31.46 -11.82 8.79
CA SER A 62 30.37 -11.06 8.18
C SER A 62 30.18 -9.68 8.83
N LEU A 63 30.25 -9.60 10.16
CA LEU A 63 30.15 -8.35 10.91
C LEU A 63 31.34 -7.43 10.62
N GLN A 64 32.58 -7.94 10.69
CA GLN A 64 33.78 -7.15 10.45
C GLN A 64 33.87 -6.66 9.00
N MET A 65 33.55 -7.52 8.01
CA MET A 65 33.53 -7.15 6.59
C MET A 65 32.49 -6.05 6.30
N SER A 66 31.35 -6.07 6.99
CA SER A 66 30.33 -5.01 6.84
C SER A 66 30.77 -3.68 7.43
N LYS A 67 31.56 -3.69 8.52
CA LYS A 67 32.15 -2.48 9.12
C LYS A 67 33.32 -1.94 8.29
N LEU A 68 34.12 -2.83 7.73
CA LEU A 68 35.20 -2.48 6.80
C LEU A 68 34.67 -1.85 5.52
N GLU A 69 33.52 -2.33 5.02
CA GLU A 69 32.83 -1.73 3.88
C GLU A 69 32.38 -0.29 4.14
N TYR A 70 31.95 0.01 5.37
CA TYR A 70 31.63 1.37 5.79
C TYR A 70 32.84 2.29 5.72
N ALA A 71 33.98 1.86 6.26
CA ALA A 71 35.22 2.63 6.18
C ALA A 71 35.73 2.78 4.73
N PHE A 72 35.76 1.69 3.95
CA PHE A 72 36.27 1.68 2.58
C PHE A 72 35.42 2.53 1.61
N THR A 73 34.14 2.70 1.90
CA THR A 73 33.20 3.46 1.06
C THR A 73 32.85 4.83 1.63
N ASP A 74 33.57 5.31 2.64
CA ASP A 74 33.35 6.59 3.34
C ASP A 74 31.89 6.78 3.78
N GLY A 75 31.29 5.70 4.31
CA GLY A 75 29.95 5.68 4.89
C GLY A 75 28.79 5.50 3.92
N ILE A 76 29.06 5.25 2.63
CA ILE A 76 28.03 5.06 1.60
C ILE A 76 27.35 3.68 1.72
N SER A 77 28.04 2.65 2.23
CA SER A 77 27.52 1.27 2.35
C SER A 77 28.17 0.55 3.52
N GLY A 78 27.57 -0.54 4.00
CA GLY A 78 28.07 -1.28 5.15
C GLY A 78 27.50 -0.80 6.49
N MET A 79 27.96 -1.42 7.58
CA MET A 79 27.50 -1.12 8.94
C MET A 79 28.29 0.05 9.50
N ARG A 80 27.59 1.10 9.93
CA ARG A 80 28.19 2.31 10.52
C ARG A 80 29.15 1.98 11.66
N VAL A 81 30.35 2.55 11.57
CA VAL A 81 31.35 2.58 12.64
C VAL A 81 32.00 3.95 12.69
N ASP A 82 32.24 4.46 13.89
CA ASP A 82 32.82 5.80 14.05
C ASP A 82 34.34 5.73 14.38
N THR A 83 34.88 4.56 14.77
CA THR A 83 36.31 4.31 15.06
C THR A 83 36.72 2.85 14.81
N GLY A 84 38.02 2.58 14.65
CA GLY A 84 38.61 1.24 14.56
C GLY A 84 39.59 1.05 13.39
N TRP A 85 40.30 -0.08 13.39
CA TRP A 85 41.35 -0.43 12.41
C TRP A 85 40.90 -0.37 10.94
N TYR A 86 39.59 -0.47 10.69
CA TYR A 86 39.00 -0.38 9.36
C TYR A 86 39.42 0.88 8.60
N PHE A 87 39.55 2.02 9.29
CA PHE A 87 39.99 3.27 8.68
C PHE A 87 41.50 3.30 8.43
N ASP A 88 42.27 2.60 9.24
CA ASP A 88 43.73 2.56 9.13
C ASP A 88 44.16 1.70 7.94
N ILE A 89 43.62 0.48 7.79
CA ILE A 89 43.94 -0.38 6.66
C ILE A 89 43.45 0.19 5.32
N THR A 90 42.31 0.89 5.32
CA THR A 90 41.79 1.55 4.11
C THR A 90 42.60 2.79 3.75
N ARG A 91 43.16 3.50 4.74
CA ARG A 91 44.14 4.56 4.52
C ARG A 91 45.44 4.01 3.94
N VAL A 92 45.98 2.92 4.50
CA VAL A 92 47.18 2.25 3.97
C VAL A 92 46.96 1.85 2.51
N TYR A 93 45.83 1.22 2.18
CA TYR A 93 45.48 0.87 0.80
C TYR A 93 45.45 2.07 -0.16
N ARG A 94 44.95 3.24 0.30
CA ARG A 94 44.78 4.45 -0.53
C ARG A 94 46.06 5.27 -0.68
N GLU A 95 46.87 5.32 0.37
CA GLU A 95 48.01 6.25 0.47
C GLU A 95 49.37 5.55 0.33
N ASN A 96 49.45 4.24 0.61
CA ASN A 96 50.69 3.46 0.55
C ASN A 96 50.41 2.02 0.08
N PHE A 97 50.20 1.88 -1.22
CA PHE A 97 49.84 0.60 -1.84
C PHE A 97 50.98 -0.43 -1.81
N GLU A 98 52.24 0.00 -1.77
CA GLU A 98 53.40 -0.90 -1.62
C GLU A 98 53.36 -1.61 -0.26
N LYS A 99 53.19 -0.85 0.84
CA LYS A 99 53.00 -1.44 2.18
C LYS A 99 51.78 -2.35 2.25
N TYR A 100 50.70 -2.01 1.54
CA TYR A 100 49.51 -2.87 1.48
C TYR A 100 49.80 -4.22 0.80
N ASN A 101 50.60 -4.24 -0.27
CA ASN A 101 50.98 -5.49 -0.94
C ASN A 101 51.98 -6.31 -0.12
N GLU A 102 52.91 -5.67 0.59
CA GLU A 102 53.79 -6.35 1.55
C GLU A 102 52.98 -7.11 2.63
N LEU A 103 51.86 -6.53 3.09
CA LEU A 103 50.92 -7.18 4.02
C LEU A 103 50.12 -8.34 3.40
N LEU A 104 50.13 -8.52 2.08
CA LEU A 104 49.47 -9.63 1.37
C LEU A 104 50.45 -10.69 0.86
N GLU A 105 51.74 -10.37 0.75
CA GLU A 105 52.78 -11.25 0.20
C GLU A 105 53.28 -12.32 1.19
N GLU A 106 52.73 -12.42 2.41
CA GLU A 106 53.08 -13.51 3.33
C GLU A 106 52.42 -14.86 2.98
N ASP A 107 51.49 -14.98 2.01
CA ASP A 107 50.84 -16.28 1.70
C ASP A 107 50.21 -16.42 0.29
N MET A 108 50.90 -16.13 -0.82
CA MET A 108 50.39 -16.47 -2.18
C MET A 108 51.48 -16.85 -3.21
N ASP A 109 52.37 -17.79 -2.87
CA ASP A 109 53.09 -18.58 -3.88
C ASP A 109 52.35 -19.91 -4.09
N GLU A 110 51.42 -19.95 -5.05
CA GLU A 110 51.24 -21.06 -6.00
C GLU A 110 50.01 -20.88 -6.90
N LEU A 111 50.24 -21.10 -8.21
CA LEU A 111 49.29 -21.38 -9.30
C LEU A 111 48.67 -20.21 -10.08
N ILE A 112 49.48 -19.59 -10.96
CA ILE A 112 49.01 -19.17 -12.29
C ILE A 112 50.09 -19.52 -13.34
N PRO A 113 49.86 -20.44 -14.29
CA PRO A 113 50.65 -20.54 -15.51
C PRO A 113 50.08 -19.62 -16.60
N ASP A 114 50.85 -18.56 -16.86
CA ASP A 114 51.36 -18.08 -18.15
C ASP A 114 50.46 -17.74 -19.37
N LYS A 115 50.76 -16.50 -19.84
CA LYS A 115 50.68 -15.88 -21.19
C LYS A 115 49.35 -15.29 -21.69
N VAL A 116 49.37 -13.97 -21.96
CA VAL A 116 49.78 -13.36 -23.25
C VAL A 116 50.11 -11.86 -23.05
N ASP A 117 51.25 -11.43 -23.59
CA ASP A 117 51.76 -10.05 -23.61
C ASP A 117 50.80 -9.06 -24.26
N THR A 118 50.15 -8.24 -23.43
CA THR A 118 49.60 -6.94 -23.83
C THR A 118 50.16 -5.92 -22.85
N ILE A 119 50.82 -4.85 -23.33
CA ILE A 119 51.32 -3.79 -22.44
C ILE A 119 50.12 -3.21 -21.70
N ASN A 120 49.94 -3.59 -20.43
CA ASN A 120 48.80 -3.19 -19.62
C ASN A 120 48.79 -1.66 -19.41
N PHE A 121 47.62 -1.07 -19.26
CA PHE A 121 47.43 0.37 -19.14
C PHE A 121 48.30 1.01 -18.05
N SER A 122 48.51 0.32 -16.93
CA SER A 122 49.38 0.76 -15.84
C SER A 122 50.84 0.93 -16.27
N VAL A 123 51.37 0.01 -17.10
CA VAL A 123 52.73 0.10 -17.62
C VAL A 123 52.83 1.19 -18.69
N TRP A 124 51.80 1.32 -19.54
CA TRP A 124 51.77 2.33 -20.58
C TRP A 124 51.69 3.76 -20.03
N ILE A 125 50.89 4.01 -18.99
CA ILE A 125 50.71 5.35 -18.43
C ILE A 125 51.95 5.80 -17.64
N ASN A 126 52.60 4.90 -16.91
CA ASN A 126 53.85 5.20 -16.21
C ASN A 126 54.99 5.56 -17.18
N LYS A 127 54.98 5.03 -18.40
CA LYS A 127 55.98 5.35 -19.43
C LYS A 127 55.69 6.65 -20.18
N ASN A 128 54.41 6.95 -20.45
CA ASN A 128 54.03 8.09 -21.29
C ASN A 128 53.66 9.35 -20.48
N ASN A 129 53.30 9.21 -19.20
CA ASN A 129 52.99 10.31 -18.28
C ASN A 129 53.44 9.98 -16.84
N PRO A 130 54.75 9.78 -16.59
CA PRO A 130 55.25 9.34 -15.28
C PRO A 130 54.81 10.26 -14.13
N ASP A 131 54.84 11.57 -14.33
CA ASP A 131 54.57 12.56 -13.28
C ASP A 131 53.10 12.59 -12.81
N HIS A 132 52.16 12.03 -13.59
CA HIS A 132 50.72 12.04 -13.29
C HIS A 132 50.09 10.63 -13.29
N ALA A 133 50.88 9.58 -13.47
CA ALA A 133 50.41 8.21 -13.64
C ALA A 133 49.64 7.69 -12.41
N THR A 134 50.12 7.99 -11.21
CA THR A 134 49.50 7.58 -9.94
C THR A 134 48.12 8.23 -9.74
N GLU A 135 48.00 9.54 -10.01
CA GLU A 135 46.73 10.27 -9.90
C GLU A 135 45.70 9.77 -10.93
N ILE A 136 46.14 9.48 -12.16
CA ILE A 136 45.30 8.94 -13.23
C ILE A 136 44.78 7.53 -12.89
N LEU A 137 45.66 6.66 -12.37
CA LEU A 137 45.30 5.29 -11.99
C LEU A 137 44.35 5.25 -10.79
N SER A 138 44.58 6.10 -9.78
CA SER A 138 43.66 6.24 -8.65
C SER A 138 42.28 6.73 -9.10
N SER A 139 42.26 7.79 -9.92
CA SER A 139 41.02 8.40 -10.43
C SER A 139 40.20 7.43 -11.29
N ILE A 140 40.84 6.65 -12.17
CA ILE A 140 40.13 5.70 -13.02
C ILE A 140 39.57 4.52 -12.22
N ASN A 141 40.28 4.06 -11.18
CA ASN A 141 39.83 2.96 -10.33
C ASN A 141 38.66 3.38 -9.43
N ILE A 142 38.71 4.57 -8.85
CA ILE A 142 37.60 5.13 -8.06
C ILE A 142 36.38 5.32 -8.96
N LEU A 143 36.56 5.90 -10.14
CA LEU A 143 35.46 6.06 -11.10
C LEU A 143 34.89 4.71 -11.53
N ASN A 144 35.74 3.73 -11.82
CA ASN A 144 35.33 2.38 -12.19
C ASN A 144 34.44 1.75 -11.10
N ALA A 145 34.90 1.79 -9.85
CA ALA A 145 34.14 1.28 -8.70
C ALA A 145 32.80 2.01 -8.54
N LEU A 146 32.78 3.33 -8.69
CA LEU A 146 31.56 4.12 -8.60
C LEU A 146 30.55 3.76 -9.69
N LEU A 147 31.01 3.59 -10.93
CA LEU A 147 30.12 3.32 -12.07
C LEU A 147 29.63 1.86 -12.07
N LEU A 148 30.45 0.89 -11.69
CA LEU A 148 30.04 -0.50 -11.52
C LEU A 148 29.03 -0.65 -10.37
N LYS A 149 29.31 -0.05 -9.21
CA LYS A 149 28.41 -0.11 -8.05
C LYS A 149 27.05 0.56 -8.32
N ARG A 150 27.05 1.65 -9.08
CA ARG A 150 25.83 2.33 -9.53
C ARG A 150 25.19 1.66 -10.75
N LYS A 151 25.75 0.54 -11.24
CA LYS A 151 25.32 -0.21 -12.44
C LYS A 151 25.20 0.66 -13.69
N VAL A 152 25.99 1.73 -13.77
CA VAL A 152 26.02 2.67 -14.90
C VAL A 152 26.87 2.11 -16.06
N ILE A 153 27.80 1.21 -15.75
CA ILE A 153 28.53 0.37 -16.70
C ILE A 153 28.44 -1.10 -16.27
N PRO A 154 28.38 -2.05 -17.21
CA PRO A 154 28.21 -3.48 -16.91
C PRO A 154 29.55 -4.23 -16.69
N ILE A 155 30.65 -3.68 -17.19
CA ILE A 155 32.01 -4.26 -17.11
C ILE A 155 33.03 -3.18 -16.72
N SER A 156 34.18 -3.61 -16.21
CA SER A 156 35.24 -2.69 -15.77
C SER A 156 35.69 -1.77 -16.90
N ILE A 157 35.90 -0.48 -16.61
CA ILE A 157 36.44 0.51 -17.57
C ILE A 157 37.72 -0.03 -18.22
N LEU A 158 38.60 -0.66 -17.43
CA LEU A 158 39.86 -1.22 -17.92
C LEU A 158 39.72 -2.46 -18.82
N GLN A 159 38.51 -3.00 -18.94
CA GLN A 159 38.16 -4.11 -19.86
C GLN A 159 37.40 -3.63 -21.10
N MET A 160 37.05 -2.34 -21.18
CA MET A 160 36.38 -1.77 -22.35
C MET A 160 37.38 -1.57 -23.49
N THR A 161 37.22 -2.32 -24.58
CA THR A 161 38.10 -2.25 -25.76
C THR A 161 37.60 -1.30 -26.85
N ASN A 162 36.33 -0.86 -26.74
CA ASN A 162 35.66 0.02 -27.70
C ASN A 162 35.82 1.50 -27.32
N VAL A 163 36.52 2.26 -28.17
CA VAL A 163 36.77 3.69 -27.97
C VAL A 163 35.48 4.52 -27.98
N ALA A 164 34.45 4.11 -28.73
CA ALA A 164 33.18 4.84 -28.79
C ALA A 164 32.42 4.79 -27.44
N GLU A 165 32.52 3.68 -26.72
CA GLU A 165 31.92 3.52 -25.39
C GLU A 165 32.61 4.42 -24.35
N ILE A 166 33.95 4.52 -24.40
CA ILE A 166 34.69 5.45 -23.54
C ILE A 166 34.36 6.91 -23.86
N LYS A 167 34.21 7.28 -25.14
CA LYS A 167 33.77 8.64 -25.53
C LYS A 167 32.36 8.95 -25.02
N SER A 168 31.43 8.02 -25.19
CA SER A 168 30.07 8.15 -24.66
C SER A 168 30.09 8.31 -23.14
N LEU A 169 30.98 7.60 -22.43
CA LEU A 169 31.14 7.73 -21.00
C LEU A 169 31.62 9.13 -20.58
N ILE A 170 32.59 9.69 -21.31
CA ILE A 170 33.10 11.06 -21.11
C ILE A 170 31.99 12.08 -21.34
N GLU A 171 31.21 11.95 -22.43
CA GLU A 171 30.10 12.86 -22.76
C GLU A 171 28.98 12.81 -21.71
N ARG A 172 28.60 11.60 -21.27
CA ARG A 172 27.60 11.43 -20.19
C ARG A 172 28.07 12.03 -18.88
N LEU A 173 29.35 11.86 -18.54
CA LEU A 173 29.96 12.47 -17.36
C LEU A 173 29.96 14.01 -17.50
N GLN A 174 30.30 14.54 -18.68
CA GLN A 174 30.30 15.98 -18.96
C GLN A 174 28.90 16.60 -18.84
N MET A 175 27.88 15.95 -19.41
CA MET A 175 26.49 16.42 -19.43
C MET A 175 25.68 16.02 -18.18
N ASN A 176 26.31 15.39 -17.17
CA ASN A 176 25.66 14.85 -15.97
C ASN A 176 24.47 13.90 -16.26
N LYS A 177 24.48 13.25 -17.44
CA LYS A 177 23.40 12.39 -17.93
C LYS A 177 23.62 10.97 -17.43
N GLY A 178 23.00 10.62 -16.31
CA GLY A 178 23.16 9.32 -15.66
C GLY A 178 24.42 9.17 -14.80
N ILE A 179 25.35 10.14 -14.84
CA ILE A 179 26.54 10.19 -13.96
C ILE A 179 26.63 11.58 -13.31
N LYS A 180 26.05 11.73 -12.11
CA LYS A 180 26.08 13.00 -11.37
C LYS A 180 27.25 13.04 -10.38
N ILE A 181 28.24 13.91 -10.65
CA ILE A 181 29.38 14.20 -9.76
C ILE A 181 29.41 15.71 -9.50
N TYR A 182 29.13 16.09 -8.25
CA TYR A 182 28.87 17.49 -7.86
C TYR A 182 30.14 18.33 -7.63
N ALA A 183 31.28 17.69 -7.35
CA ALA A 183 32.56 18.39 -7.14
C ALA A 183 33.30 18.62 -8.46
N LYS A 184 33.43 19.89 -8.87
CA LYS A 184 34.02 20.30 -10.17
C LYS A 184 35.45 19.77 -10.37
N LYS A 185 36.31 19.83 -9.33
CA LYS A 185 37.71 19.36 -9.38
C LYS A 185 37.81 17.84 -9.63
N MET A 186 36.98 17.04 -8.95
CA MET A 186 36.90 15.59 -9.09
C MET A 186 36.35 15.18 -10.47
N LYS A 187 35.34 15.91 -10.97
CA LYS A 187 34.81 15.67 -12.32
C LYS A 187 35.90 15.86 -13.38
N THR A 188 36.75 16.88 -13.23
CA THR A 188 37.88 17.12 -14.14
C THR A 188 38.94 16.01 -14.07
N SER A 189 39.30 15.52 -12.87
CA SER A 189 40.28 14.43 -12.75
C SER A 189 39.77 13.11 -13.35
N TYR A 190 38.49 12.80 -13.17
CA TYR A 190 37.85 11.62 -13.78
C TYR A 190 37.78 11.71 -15.31
N MET A 191 37.45 12.88 -15.87
CA MET A 191 37.48 13.08 -17.32
C MET A 191 38.90 12.92 -17.88
N SER A 192 39.91 13.51 -17.20
CA SER A 192 41.32 13.37 -17.58
C SER A 192 41.78 11.90 -17.59
N ALA A 193 41.38 11.13 -16.58
CA ALA A 193 41.72 9.71 -16.48
C ALA A 193 41.06 8.85 -17.58
N LEU A 194 39.80 9.13 -17.93
CA LEU A 194 39.11 8.47 -19.05
C LEU A 194 39.72 8.85 -20.40
N ASP A 195 40.13 10.10 -20.59
CA ASP A 195 40.82 10.54 -21.80
C ASP A 195 42.19 9.87 -21.95
N ALA A 196 42.94 9.70 -20.85
CA ALA A 196 44.19 8.95 -20.86
C ALA A 196 43.99 7.48 -21.26
N TYR A 197 42.94 6.82 -20.75
CA TYR A 197 42.60 5.45 -21.14
C TYR A 197 42.11 5.35 -22.59
N LYS A 198 41.33 6.32 -23.07
CA LYS A 198 40.95 6.45 -24.49
C LYS A 198 42.18 6.54 -25.39
N ASN A 199 43.17 7.34 -25.00
CA ASN A 199 44.42 7.48 -25.75
C ASN A 199 45.25 6.20 -25.76
N TYR A 200 45.27 5.46 -24.65
CA TYR A 200 45.85 4.11 -24.60
C TYR A 200 45.17 3.14 -25.57
N LEU A 201 43.83 3.10 -25.61
CA LEU A 201 43.10 2.27 -26.57
C LEU A 201 43.36 2.69 -28.02
N LEU A 202 43.47 3.98 -28.30
CA LEU A 202 43.84 4.46 -29.64
C LEU A 202 45.29 4.10 -30.01
N PHE A 203 46.20 4.07 -29.04
CA PHE A 203 47.58 3.60 -29.23
C PHE A 203 47.62 2.11 -29.54
N THR A 204 46.89 1.26 -28.81
CA THR A 204 46.81 -0.17 -29.09
C THR A 204 46.12 -0.44 -30.43
N HIS A 205 45.06 0.30 -30.77
CA HIS A 205 44.39 0.22 -32.08
C HIS A 205 45.28 0.69 -33.24
N ARG A 206 46.08 1.75 -33.10
CA ARG A 206 47.03 2.20 -34.13
C ARG A 206 48.18 1.19 -34.35
N ASN A 207 48.65 0.56 -33.27
CA ASN A 207 49.64 -0.52 -33.38
C ASN A 207 49.05 -1.82 -33.94
N ASN A 208 47.73 -2.00 -33.85
CA ASN A 208 47.03 -3.13 -34.47
C ASN A 208 46.61 -2.86 -35.93
N LEU A 209 46.32 -1.61 -36.30
CA LEU A 209 45.96 -1.18 -37.68
C LEU A 209 47.16 -1.09 -38.63
N THR A 210 48.38 -1.05 -38.11
CA THR A 210 49.60 -1.30 -38.90
C THR A 210 49.75 -2.78 -39.29
N LYS A 211 48.83 -3.66 -38.86
CA LYS A 211 48.85 -5.11 -39.15
C LYS A 211 47.67 -5.65 -39.97
N SER A 212 46.64 -4.89 -40.35
CA SER A 212 45.61 -5.38 -41.29
C SER A 212 44.73 -4.25 -41.84
N GLY A 213 44.52 -4.22 -43.16
CA GLY A 213 43.77 -3.18 -43.88
C GLY A 213 42.55 -3.65 -44.67
N VAL A 214 41.76 -2.65 -45.13
CA VAL A 214 40.70 -2.62 -46.18
C VAL A 214 39.37 -3.34 -45.85
N GLY A 215 38.13 -2.85 -46.07
CA GLY A 215 37.58 -1.59 -46.62
C GLY A 215 36.02 -1.62 -46.74
N ALA A 216 35.37 -0.51 -46.37
CA ALA A 216 34.20 0.23 -46.93
C ALA A 216 32.92 -0.41 -47.55
N LEU A 217 31.71 0.05 -47.16
CA LEU A 217 30.73 0.91 -47.90
C LEU A 217 29.35 1.05 -47.19
N VAL A 218 28.56 2.10 -47.55
CA VAL A 218 27.60 2.91 -46.75
C VAL A 218 26.10 2.82 -47.27
N PRO A 219 25.10 3.72 -46.97
CA PRO A 219 23.84 3.50 -46.20
C PRO A 219 22.51 3.77 -46.99
N ASN A 220 21.32 3.80 -46.33
CA ASN A 220 20.26 4.79 -46.66
C ASN A 220 19.11 5.00 -45.64
N GLU A 221 18.48 6.19 -45.74
CA GLU A 221 17.50 6.89 -44.87
C GLU A 221 15.99 6.73 -45.22
N TYR A 222 15.16 7.53 -44.50
CA TYR A 222 13.80 8.09 -44.75
C TYR A 222 12.63 7.42 -43.98
N SER A 223 11.54 8.06 -43.53
CA SER A 223 11.11 9.43 -43.09
C SER A 223 9.61 9.32 -42.70
N THR A 224 9.07 10.22 -41.86
CA THR A 224 7.64 10.30 -41.44
C THR A 224 6.69 10.92 -42.49
N PRO A 225 5.35 10.77 -42.34
CA PRO A 225 4.46 11.93 -42.18
C PRO A 225 3.18 11.73 -41.31
N SER A 226 2.52 12.85 -40.96
CA SER A 226 1.33 13.08 -40.10
C SER A 226 -0.03 13.11 -40.83
N GLU A 227 -1.18 12.92 -40.14
CA GLU A 227 -2.49 13.58 -40.47
C GLU A 227 -3.57 13.45 -39.36
N ASN A 228 -4.43 14.49 -39.21
CA ASN A 228 -5.52 14.68 -38.21
C ASN A 228 -6.90 14.12 -38.67
N LYS A 229 -7.68 13.46 -37.79
CA LYS A 229 -9.15 13.20 -37.95
C LYS A 229 -9.88 13.23 -36.59
N SER A 230 -11.15 13.65 -36.61
CA SER A 230 -12.08 13.81 -35.48
C SER A 230 -12.54 12.49 -34.84
N ASP A 231 -12.42 12.34 -33.53
CA ASP A 231 -12.62 11.07 -32.79
C ASP A 231 -14.09 10.76 -32.45
N ILE A 232 -14.85 10.19 -33.40
CA ILE A 232 -16.01 9.34 -33.08
C ILE A 232 -15.47 7.93 -32.85
N LEU A 233 -15.80 7.31 -31.70
CA LEU A 233 -15.16 6.08 -31.25
C LEU A 233 -16.19 5.00 -30.95
N GLN A 234 -15.87 3.75 -31.28
CA GLN A 234 -16.71 2.58 -30.99
C GLN A 234 -16.18 1.82 -29.78
N VAL A 235 -17.08 1.32 -28.93
CA VAL A 235 -16.75 0.42 -27.82
C VAL A 235 -16.08 -0.84 -28.34
N SER A 236 -14.95 -1.19 -27.73
CA SER A 236 -14.27 -2.46 -27.94
C SER A 236 -14.40 -3.30 -26.69
N PHE A 237 -15.13 -4.41 -26.74
CA PHE A 237 -15.31 -5.32 -25.62
C PHE A 237 -14.06 -6.20 -25.34
N SER A 238 -13.11 -6.25 -26.28
CA SER A 238 -11.87 -7.04 -26.20
C SER A 238 -10.61 -6.25 -25.86
N LYS A 239 -10.65 -4.92 -25.85
CA LYS A 239 -9.47 -4.06 -25.63
C LYS A 239 -9.64 -3.27 -24.34
N SER A 240 -8.59 -3.15 -23.53
CA SER A 240 -8.62 -2.32 -22.33
C SER A 240 -8.64 -0.83 -22.73
N ARG A 241 -9.76 -0.16 -22.39
CA ARG A 241 -9.94 1.28 -22.58
C ARG A 241 -10.78 1.83 -21.44
N SER A 242 -10.46 3.04 -20.97
CA SER A 242 -11.32 3.76 -20.04
C SER A 242 -12.45 4.48 -20.80
N TYR A 243 -13.67 4.35 -20.27
CA TYR A 243 -14.90 4.98 -20.70
C TYR A 243 -15.40 6.02 -19.67
N SER A 244 -14.60 6.32 -18.64
CA SER A 244 -14.89 7.43 -17.72
C SER A 244 -14.99 8.75 -18.48
N TYR A 245 -15.94 9.62 -18.10
CA TYR A 245 -16.17 10.92 -18.75
C TYR A 245 -16.46 10.86 -20.26
N THR A 246 -16.98 9.73 -20.74
CA THR A 246 -17.47 9.58 -22.11
C THR A 246 -18.99 9.52 -22.13
N ARG A 247 -19.58 9.86 -23.28
CA ARG A 247 -21.03 9.78 -23.47
C ARG A 247 -21.34 8.89 -24.68
N PRO A 248 -22.09 7.80 -24.51
CA PRO A 248 -22.56 7.02 -25.65
C PRO A 248 -23.70 7.79 -26.33
N SER A 249 -23.71 7.73 -27.65
CA SER A 249 -24.65 8.45 -28.50
C SER A 249 -25.53 7.53 -29.33
N ASP A 250 -25.10 6.29 -29.56
CA ASP A 250 -25.81 5.33 -30.39
C ASP A 250 -25.50 3.89 -29.97
N LEU A 251 -26.49 3.01 -30.06
CA LEU A 251 -26.39 1.58 -29.79
C LEU A 251 -27.09 0.79 -30.90
N GLU A 252 -26.37 -0.13 -31.53
CA GLU A 252 -26.88 -1.10 -32.49
C GLU A 252 -26.84 -2.50 -31.87
N TYR A 253 -27.95 -3.24 -31.90
CA TYR A 253 -28.05 -4.63 -31.46
C TYR A 253 -28.67 -5.46 -32.60
N PHE A 254 -27.92 -6.42 -33.17
CA PHE A 254 -28.30 -7.19 -34.37
C PHE A 254 -28.83 -6.32 -35.53
N GLY A 255 -28.19 -5.17 -35.78
CA GLY A 255 -28.59 -4.23 -36.84
C GLY A 255 -29.71 -3.25 -36.45
N ILE A 256 -30.36 -3.44 -35.29
CA ILE A 256 -31.43 -2.56 -34.81
C ILE A 256 -30.83 -1.43 -33.97
N HIS A 257 -31.12 -0.19 -34.34
CA HIS A 257 -30.61 1.00 -33.66
C HIS A 257 -31.51 1.41 -32.50
N HIS A 258 -30.89 1.78 -31.38
CA HIS A 258 -31.53 2.23 -30.15
C HIS A 258 -30.98 3.59 -29.72
N SER A 259 -31.88 4.55 -29.53
CA SER A 259 -31.51 5.87 -29.04
C SER A 259 -31.10 5.83 -27.57
N ILE A 260 -29.87 6.21 -27.28
CA ILE A 260 -29.30 6.25 -25.93
C ILE A 260 -28.56 7.56 -25.69
N GLY A 261 -28.65 8.10 -24.47
CA GLY A 261 -28.04 9.37 -24.10
C GLY A 261 -27.01 9.27 -22.99
N ASN A 262 -26.85 8.11 -22.33
CA ASN A 262 -25.87 7.86 -21.29
C ASN A 262 -25.59 6.35 -21.11
N TRP A 263 -24.54 6.02 -20.36
CA TRP A 263 -24.12 4.63 -20.14
C TRP A 263 -25.16 3.78 -19.40
N LYS A 264 -25.94 4.35 -18.48
CA LYS A 264 -27.03 3.63 -17.80
C LYS A 264 -28.10 3.19 -18.79
N GLN A 265 -28.49 4.06 -19.72
CA GLN A 265 -29.44 3.73 -20.79
C GLN A 265 -28.86 2.67 -21.75
N ALA A 266 -27.58 2.76 -22.11
CA ALA A 266 -26.91 1.73 -22.89
C ALA A 266 -26.97 0.37 -22.19
N TYR A 267 -26.70 0.35 -20.88
CA TYR A 267 -26.73 -0.88 -20.10
C TYR A 267 -28.11 -1.51 -20.06
N ILE A 268 -29.13 -0.74 -19.67
CA ILE A 268 -30.51 -1.21 -19.61
C ILE A 268 -30.98 -1.71 -20.99
N CYS A 269 -30.65 -0.97 -22.04
CA CYS A 269 -31.08 -1.32 -23.40
C CYS A 269 -30.47 -2.66 -23.85
N VAL A 270 -29.17 -2.84 -23.69
CA VAL A 270 -28.50 -4.11 -24.06
C VAL A 270 -29.04 -5.27 -23.23
N VAL A 271 -29.23 -5.10 -21.92
CA VAL A 271 -29.76 -6.17 -21.06
C VAL A 271 -31.21 -6.51 -21.41
N LYS A 272 -32.05 -5.52 -21.76
CA LYS A 272 -33.42 -5.78 -22.26
C LYS A 272 -33.42 -6.55 -23.58
N CYS A 273 -32.49 -6.24 -24.48
CA CYS A 273 -32.36 -6.98 -25.74
C CYS A 273 -31.90 -8.42 -25.48
N LEU A 274 -30.90 -8.61 -24.62
CA LEU A 274 -30.43 -9.94 -24.23
C LEU A 274 -31.50 -10.74 -23.48
N PHE A 275 -32.31 -10.10 -22.63
CA PHE A 275 -33.43 -10.77 -21.95
C PHE A 275 -34.51 -11.21 -22.94
N LYS A 276 -34.79 -10.41 -23.96
CA LYS A 276 -35.76 -10.76 -25.01
C LYS A 276 -35.32 -11.98 -25.81
N ASP A 277 -34.03 -12.08 -26.11
CA ASP A 277 -33.48 -13.14 -26.97
C ASP A 277 -33.03 -14.39 -26.18
N TYR A 278 -32.62 -14.21 -24.91
CA TYR A 278 -32.08 -15.24 -24.03
C TYR A 278 -32.68 -15.17 -22.61
N PRO A 279 -34.02 -15.25 -22.46
CA PRO A 279 -34.70 -15.03 -21.18
C PRO A 279 -34.25 -16.02 -20.09
N ASP A 280 -34.09 -17.30 -20.42
CA ASP A 280 -33.69 -18.35 -19.46
C ASP A 280 -32.29 -18.12 -18.89
N ILE A 281 -31.35 -17.70 -19.74
CA ILE A 281 -29.96 -17.43 -19.34
C ILE A 281 -29.95 -16.22 -18.40
N ILE A 282 -30.63 -15.13 -18.75
CA ILE A 282 -30.69 -13.93 -17.91
C ILE A 282 -31.44 -14.19 -16.60
N TYR A 283 -32.54 -14.97 -16.62
CA TYR A 283 -33.25 -15.37 -15.40
C TYR A 283 -32.40 -16.25 -14.47
N SER A 284 -31.48 -17.05 -15.01
CA SER A 284 -30.57 -17.88 -14.21
C SER A 284 -29.53 -17.09 -13.41
N LEU A 285 -29.37 -15.80 -13.74
CA LEU A 285 -28.48 -14.86 -13.05
C LEU A 285 -29.13 -14.19 -11.83
N ARG A 286 -30.42 -14.46 -11.55
CA ARG A 286 -31.10 -13.96 -10.34
C ARG A 286 -30.35 -14.35 -9.07
N GLY A 287 -30.15 -13.37 -8.19
CA GLY A 287 -29.41 -13.51 -6.94
C GLY A 287 -27.89 -13.58 -7.11
N LYS A 288 -27.37 -13.43 -8.33
CA LYS A 288 -25.92 -13.52 -8.62
C LYS A 288 -25.36 -12.18 -9.07
N SER A 289 -24.05 -12.02 -8.89
CA SER A 289 -23.27 -10.98 -9.56
C SER A 289 -22.81 -11.49 -10.93
N VAL A 290 -22.87 -10.64 -11.95
CA VAL A 290 -22.36 -10.91 -13.31
C VAL A 290 -20.85 -11.19 -13.28
N ARG A 291 -20.12 -10.67 -12.30
CA ARG A 291 -18.67 -10.88 -12.14
C ARG A 291 -18.31 -12.06 -11.24
N GLY A 292 -19.28 -12.79 -10.71
CA GLY A 292 -19.05 -13.93 -9.80
C GLY A 292 -18.60 -13.57 -8.38
N LYS A 293 -18.24 -12.32 -8.10
CA LYS A 293 -17.92 -11.79 -6.75
C LYS A 293 -18.54 -10.40 -6.57
N GLY A 294 -19.07 -10.10 -5.40
CA GLY A 294 -19.61 -8.77 -5.06
C GLY A 294 -21.13 -8.70 -5.01
N ARG A 295 -21.66 -7.48 -5.22
CA ARG A 295 -23.10 -7.16 -5.08
C ARG A 295 -23.92 -7.83 -6.19
N ILE A 296 -25.17 -8.18 -5.86
CA ILE A 296 -26.11 -8.83 -6.77
C ILE A 296 -26.45 -7.87 -7.91
N ASP A 297 -26.38 -8.39 -9.15
CA ASP A 297 -26.64 -7.61 -10.36
C ASP A 297 -28.06 -7.79 -10.89
N PHE A 298 -28.63 -8.99 -10.70
CA PHE A 298 -30.01 -9.33 -11.07
C PHE A 298 -30.76 -9.84 -9.86
N ALA A 299 -31.96 -9.32 -9.59
CA ALA A 299 -32.80 -9.76 -8.48
C ALA A 299 -34.28 -9.80 -8.87
N ASP A 300 -35.06 -10.56 -8.10
CA ASP A 300 -36.51 -10.47 -8.09
C ASP A 300 -36.98 -9.27 -7.24
N THR A 301 -38.29 -9.09 -7.12
CA THR A 301 -38.90 -8.00 -6.33
C THR A 301 -38.39 -8.00 -4.89
N ALA A 302 -38.22 -9.18 -4.28
CA ALA A 302 -37.74 -9.30 -2.90
C ALA A 302 -36.26 -8.91 -2.76
N GLY A 303 -35.40 -9.33 -3.68
CA GLY A 303 -33.97 -9.01 -3.69
C GLY A 303 -33.66 -7.59 -4.14
N SER A 304 -34.57 -6.92 -4.85
CA SER A 304 -34.39 -5.54 -5.32
C SER A 304 -34.15 -4.54 -4.16
N ALA A 305 -34.67 -4.82 -2.98
CA ALA A 305 -34.47 -4.00 -1.77
C ALA A 305 -33.02 -3.95 -1.29
N ALA A 306 -32.18 -4.93 -1.68
CA ALA A 306 -30.76 -4.97 -1.37
C ALA A 306 -29.88 -4.25 -2.41
N MET A 307 -30.47 -3.76 -3.51
CA MET A 307 -29.78 -2.99 -4.56
C MET A 307 -29.78 -1.48 -4.26
N PHE A 308 -28.76 -0.77 -4.75
CA PHE A 308 -28.63 0.67 -4.60
C PHE A 308 -29.43 1.45 -5.64
N SER A 309 -29.48 0.98 -6.89
CA SER A 309 -30.31 1.58 -7.95
C SER A 309 -30.95 0.48 -8.81
N PRO A 310 -31.92 -0.27 -8.24
CA PRO A 310 -32.64 -1.30 -8.99
C PRO A 310 -33.45 -0.67 -10.12
N GLN A 311 -33.29 -1.19 -11.33
CA GLN A 311 -34.08 -0.84 -12.50
C GLN A 311 -34.84 -2.06 -12.98
N GLU A 312 -36.16 -1.97 -13.00
CA GLU A 312 -36.99 -3.03 -13.56
C GLU A 312 -36.74 -3.15 -15.07
N ILE A 313 -36.40 -4.36 -15.51
CA ILE A 313 -36.15 -4.67 -16.92
C ILE A 313 -37.19 -5.63 -17.51
N ALA A 314 -37.83 -6.45 -16.68
CA ALA A 314 -38.96 -7.32 -16.99
C ALA A 314 -39.78 -7.59 -15.71
N GLU A 315 -40.96 -8.20 -15.84
CA GLU A 315 -41.82 -8.56 -14.70
C GLU A 315 -41.03 -9.44 -13.70
N ASP A 316 -40.97 -8.99 -12.44
CA ASP A 316 -40.21 -9.61 -11.36
C ASP A 316 -38.69 -9.79 -11.65
N LEU A 317 -38.11 -8.87 -12.44
CA LEU A 317 -36.67 -8.86 -12.73
C LEU A 317 -36.08 -7.44 -12.74
N TYR A 318 -35.18 -7.21 -11.80
CA TYR A 318 -34.49 -5.95 -11.56
C TYR A 318 -32.99 -6.07 -11.87
N LEU A 319 -32.44 -5.01 -12.46
CA LEU A 319 -31.02 -4.83 -12.77
C LEU A 319 -30.41 -3.74 -11.88
N GLU A 320 -29.28 -4.00 -11.24
CA GLU A 320 -28.51 -2.96 -10.53
C GLU A 320 -27.86 -1.99 -11.52
N THR A 321 -28.17 -0.70 -11.39
CA THR A 321 -27.69 0.35 -12.32
C THR A 321 -26.76 1.39 -11.71
N ASN A 322 -26.44 1.28 -10.41
CA ASN A 322 -25.45 2.13 -9.74
C ASN A 322 -24.01 1.69 -10.08
N GLU A 323 -23.62 1.89 -11.34
CA GLU A 323 -22.36 1.41 -11.90
C GLU A 323 -21.63 2.50 -12.70
N SER A 324 -20.29 2.44 -12.66
CA SER A 324 -19.46 3.34 -13.50
C SER A 324 -19.51 2.93 -14.97
N ALA A 325 -19.24 3.87 -15.90
CA ALA A 325 -19.19 3.60 -17.34
C ALA A 325 -18.26 2.42 -17.69
N ASN A 326 -17.09 2.36 -17.05
CA ASN A 326 -16.15 1.23 -17.18
C ASN A 326 -16.78 -0.09 -16.71
N SER A 327 -17.51 -0.05 -15.60
CA SER A 327 -18.12 -1.23 -15.04
C SER A 327 -19.26 -1.75 -15.91
N ILE A 328 -20.07 -0.83 -16.45
CA ILE A 328 -21.14 -1.09 -17.42
C ILE A 328 -20.60 -1.80 -18.67
N VAL A 329 -19.58 -1.24 -19.32
CA VAL A 329 -19.01 -1.85 -20.55
C VAL A 329 -18.46 -3.25 -20.28
N LYS A 330 -17.77 -3.44 -19.14
CA LYS A 330 -17.28 -4.76 -18.72
C LYS A 330 -18.42 -5.75 -18.47
N LYS A 331 -19.49 -5.33 -17.78
CA LYS A 331 -20.66 -6.18 -17.51
C LYS A 331 -21.42 -6.53 -18.78
N ILE A 332 -21.57 -5.59 -19.73
CA ILE A 332 -22.10 -5.88 -21.06
C ILE A 332 -21.25 -6.94 -21.76
N GLY A 333 -19.92 -6.77 -21.80
CA GLY A 333 -19.03 -7.75 -22.45
C GLY A 333 -19.08 -9.15 -21.83
N LEU A 334 -19.30 -9.26 -20.52
CA LEU A 334 -19.53 -10.52 -19.81
C LEU A 334 -20.90 -11.12 -20.14
N LEU A 335 -21.95 -10.32 -20.13
CA LEU A 335 -23.30 -10.78 -20.47
C LEU A 335 -23.40 -11.27 -21.91
N LEU A 336 -22.76 -10.59 -22.86
CA LEU A 336 -22.65 -11.06 -24.24
C LEU A 336 -21.95 -12.42 -24.31
N ARG A 337 -20.90 -12.64 -23.50
CA ARG A 337 -20.22 -13.94 -23.43
C ARG A 337 -21.09 -15.04 -22.80
N ILE A 338 -21.82 -14.71 -21.73
CA ILE A 338 -22.73 -15.65 -21.04
C ILE A 338 -23.88 -16.05 -21.97
N CYS A 339 -24.36 -15.13 -22.81
CA CYS A 339 -25.41 -15.38 -23.80
C CYS A 339 -24.88 -15.90 -25.15
N ASP A 340 -23.57 -16.18 -25.27
CA ASP A 340 -22.90 -16.60 -26.51
C ASP A 340 -23.15 -15.67 -27.73
N VAL A 341 -23.22 -14.37 -27.49
CA VAL A 341 -23.41 -13.33 -28.51
C VAL A 341 -22.07 -12.75 -28.97
N ASP A 342 -21.75 -12.89 -30.26
CA ASP A 342 -20.56 -12.29 -30.87
C ASP A 342 -20.57 -10.76 -30.74
N TYR A 343 -19.43 -10.19 -30.33
CA TYR A 343 -19.25 -8.75 -30.14
C TYR A 343 -19.54 -7.92 -31.40
N ARG A 344 -19.46 -8.50 -32.60
CA ARG A 344 -19.82 -7.84 -33.87
C ARG A 344 -21.30 -7.50 -33.96
N ASN A 345 -22.15 -8.20 -33.21
CA ASN A 345 -23.60 -8.01 -33.20
C ASN A 345 -24.06 -6.88 -32.25
N VAL A 346 -23.13 -6.26 -31.51
CA VAL A 346 -23.42 -5.13 -30.62
C VAL A 346 -22.43 -4.00 -30.85
N LYS A 347 -22.90 -2.85 -31.32
CA LYS A 347 -22.06 -1.66 -31.53
C LYS A 347 -22.55 -0.54 -30.64
N ILE A 348 -21.65 0.04 -29.85
CA ILE A 348 -21.93 1.24 -29.05
C ILE A 348 -20.98 2.32 -29.50
N ILE A 349 -21.52 3.44 -29.97
CA ILE A 349 -20.75 4.62 -30.40
C ILE A 349 -20.74 5.64 -29.27
N PHE A 350 -19.57 6.22 -29.00
CA PHE A 350 -19.40 7.22 -27.96
C PHE A 350 -18.42 8.33 -28.39
N ALA A 351 -18.54 9.48 -27.72
CA ALA A 351 -17.64 10.61 -27.90
C ALA A 351 -16.89 10.94 -26.60
N SER A 352 -15.66 11.43 -26.75
CA SER A 352 -14.91 12.06 -25.66
C SER A 352 -15.52 13.44 -25.37
N SER A 353 -15.72 13.75 -24.09
CA SER A 353 -16.42 14.97 -23.64
C SER A 353 -15.71 16.31 -23.98
N LYS A 354 -14.66 16.31 -24.82
CA LYS A 354 -13.94 17.53 -25.25
C LYS A 354 -14.36 18.12 -26.60
N SER A 355 -15.31 17.52 -27.33
CA SER A 355 -15.73 18.08 -28.62
C SER A 355 -17.18 17.79 -28.99
N SER A 356 -18.10 18.71 -28.67
CA SER A 356 -19.30 18.97 -29.48
C SER A 356 -20.06 20.20 -28.97
N ASN A 357 -19.58 21.37 -29.38
CA ASN A 357 -20.36 22.60 -29.43
C ASN A 357 -20.40 23.04 -30.91
N ARG A 358 -21.62 23.11 -31.51
CA ARG A 358 -21.99 23.58 -32.89
C ARG A 358 -21.69 22.59 -34.04
N LYS A 359 -22.55 22.33 -35.04
CA LYS A 359 -23.87 22.82 -35.54
C LYS A 359 -24.41 21.71 -36.50
N LYS A 360 -25.68 21.27 -36.43
CA LYS A 360 -26.87 21.71 -37.23
C LYS A 360 -26.66 21.57 -38.74
N GLU A 361 -27.53 20.98 -39.58
CA GLU A 361 -29.00 21.15 -39.75
C GLU A 361 -29.38 20.32 -41.03
N PHE A 362 -30.52 19.61 -41.16
CA PHE A 362 -31.74 19.94 -41.97
C PHE A 362 -32.34 18.57 -42.44
N LEU A 363 -33.65 18.23 -42.43
CA LEU A 363 -34.89 18.85 -42.92
C LEU A 363 -36.09 18.22 -42.15
N GLU A 364 -36.94 19.01 -41.47
CA GLU A 364 -38.27 19.52 -41.90
C GLU A 364 -39.40 18.48 -41.71
N VAL A 365 -40.53 18.75 -41.05
CA VAL A 365 -41.49 19.85 -41.26
C VAL A 365 -42.34 20.09 -39.97
N GLU A 366 -42.53 21.39 -39.70
CA GLU A 366 -43.63 22.14 -39.02
C GLU A 366 -44.04 21.82 -37.55
N THR A 367 -44.15 22.77 -36.61
CA THR A 367 -44.48 24.21 -36.76
C THR A 367 -43.79 25.13 -35.73
N THR A 368 -42.97 26.03 -36.27
CA THR A 368 -42.53 27.41 -35.94
C THR A 368 -43.20 28.11 -34.73
N ARG A 369 -42.50 28.51 -33.64
CA ARG A 369 -41.51 29.61 -33.38
C ARG A 369 -42.05 31.06 -33.38
N GLN A 370 -41.83 31.73 -32.24
CA GLN A 370 -41.07 33.01 -32.09
C GLN A 370 -40.56 33.06 -30.62
N LYS A 371 -39.24 32.95 -30.34
CA LYS A 371 -38.22 34.03 -30.24
C LYS A 371 -38.50 34.99 -29.06
N THR A 372 -37.62 35.33 -28.13
CA THR A 372 -36.17 35.14 -27.87
C THR A 372 -35.91 35.60 -26.41
N THR A 373 -34.73 35.29 -25.86
CA THR A 373 -34.05 35.96 -24.71
C THR A 373 -34.76 35.95 -23.34
N ASP A 374 -34.26 35.15 -22.38
CA ASP A 374 -33.77 35.63 -21.07
C ASP A 374 -33.52 34.47 -20.06
N PHE A 375 -32.60 34.78 -19.14
CA PHE A 375 -32.25 34.19 -17.84
C PHE A 375 -33.34 33.40 -17.07
N LEU A 376 -32.94 32.30 -16.38
CA LEU A 376 -33.24 31.92 -14.97
C LEU A 376 -33.54 30.43 -14.69
N ALA A 377 -32.88 29.94 -13.65
CA ALA A 377 -33.28 28.80 -12.82
C ALA A 377 -34.68 29.03 -12.23
N GLY A 378 -35.55 28.01 -12.21
CA GLY A 378 -36.87 28.21 -11.59
C GLY A 378 -37.84 27.03 -11.45
N ASN A 379 -37.52 25.77 -11.76
CA ASN A 379 -38.54 24.71 -11.67
C ASN A 379 -38.05 23.31 -11.28
N LEU A 380 -37.02 23.21 -10.43
CA LEU A 380 -36.70 21.95 -9.75
C LEU A 380 -37.50 21.89 -8.44
N SER A 381 -38.18 20.78 -8.13
CA SER A 381 -38.81 20.60 -6.82
C SER A 381 -37.77 20.58 -5.70
N PHE A 382 -38.14 20.92 -4.46
CA PHE A 382 -37.20 20.98 -3.32
C PHE A 382 -36.37 19.69 -3.16
N TYR A 383 -37.02 18.52 -3.25
CA TYR A 383 -36.32 17.22 -3.22
C TYR A 383 -35.31 17.08 -4.36
N ASN A 384 -35.70 17.40 -5.60
CA ASN A 384 -34.81 17.32 -6.75
C ASN A 384 -33.66 18.33 -6.65
N TRP A 385 -33.90 19.53 -6.11
CA TRP A 385 -32.86 20.51 -5.85
C TRP A 385 -31.86 20.03 -4.78
N LEU A 386 -32.31 19.37 -3.71
CA LEU A 386 -31.41 18.79 -2.69
C LEU A 386 -30.49 17.72 -3.27
N VAL A 387 -31.02 16.82 -4.08
CA VAL A 387 -30.26 15.69 -4.63
C VAL A 387 -29.41 16.12 -5.83
N GLN A 388 -29.98 16.89 -6.76
CA GLN A 388 -29.34 17.21 -8.05
C GLN A 388 -28.49 18.48 -8.00
N ALA A 389 -28.92 19.51 -7.25
CA ALA A 389 -28.19 20.78 -7.19
C ALA A 389 -27.30 20.90 -5.94
N GLN A 390 -27.70 20.34 -4.79
CA GLN A 390 -26.90 20.34 -3.56
C GLN A 390 -26.12 19.03 -3.31
N GLY A 391 -26.28 18.01 -4.18
CA GLY A 391 -25.52 16.76 -4.10
C GLY A 391 -25.78 15.91 -2.85
N MET A 392 -26.93 16.07 -2.18
CA MET A 392 -27.27 15.24 -1.02
C MET A 392 -27.62 13.81 -1.43
N ALA A 393 -27.25 12.85 -0.57
CA ALA A 393 -27.72 11.48 -0.68
C ALA A 393 -29.25 11.44 -0.66
N GLU A 394 -29.86 10.60 -1.53
CA GLU A 394 -31.31 10.55 -1.69
C GLU A 394 -32.07 10.27 -0.38
N GLY A 395 -31.51 9.45 0.51
CA GLY A 395 -32.09 9.18 1.83
C GLY A 395 -32.17 10.43 2.72
N THR A 396 -31.15 11.28 2.69
CA THR A 396 -31.13 12.57 3.38
C THR A 396 -32.09 13.56 2.72
N GLY A 397 -32.15 13.58 1.38
CA GLY A 397 -33.12 14.38 0.63
C GLY A 397 -34.57 14.04 0.97
N ARG A 398 -34.92 12.74 1.00
CA ARG A 398 -36.25 12.25 1.40
C ARG A 398 -36.57 12.63 2.85
N SER A 399 -35.60 12.48 3.73
CA SER A 399 -35.70 12.85 5.15
C SER A 399 -35.98 14.35 5.35
N TYR A 400 -35.30 15.24 4.62
CA TYR A 400 -35.53 16.68 4.71
C TYR A 400 -36.84 17.11 4.07
N ASN A 401 -37.22 16.54 2.93
CA ASN A 401 -38.50 16.81 2.29
C ASN A 401 -39.67 16.43 3.21
N SER A 402 -39.60 15.25 3.85
CA SER A 402 -40.58 14.83 4.85
C SER A 402 -40.62 15.75 6.08
N ALA A 403 -39.47 16.24 6.54
CA ALA A 403 -39.39 17.15 7.69
C ALA A 403 -40.06 18.50 7.41
N ILE A 404 -40.00 19.01 6.16
CA ILE A 404 -40.73 20.21 5.74
C ILE A 404 -42.24 19.97 5.82
N ASN A 405 -42.74 18.86 5.28
CA ASN A 405 -44.17 18.54 5.32
C ASN A 405 -44.70 18.44 6.77
N THR A 406 -43.91 17.84 7.67
CA THR A 406 -44.29 17.76 9.10
C THR A 406 -44.24 19.12 9.80
N ALA A 407 -43.24 19.95 9.51
CA ALA A 407 -43.16 21.31 10.05
C ALA A 407 -44.31 22.20 9.53
N ASP A 408 -44.69 22.02 8.26
CA ASP A 408 -45.80 22.71 7.62
C ASP A 408 -47.15 22.34 8.24
N ALA A 409 -47.40 21.04 8.46
CA ALA A 409 -48.58 20.57 9.17
C ALA A 409 -48.67 21.13 10.60
N TYR A 410 -47.53 21.20 11.32
CA TYR A 410 -47.48 21.78 12.66
C TYR A 410 -47.81 23.28 12.65
N VAL A 411 -47.28 24.02 11.68
CA VAL A 411 -47.57 25.46 11.50
C VAL A 411 -49.06 25.69 11.23
N GLN A 412 -49.69 24.84 10.42
CA GLN A 412 -51.13 24.89 10.11
C GLN A 412 -51.99 24.52 11.32
N GLU A 413 -51.64 23.48 12.07
CA GLU A 413 -52.38 23.02 13.24
C GLU A 413 -52.34 24.03 14.40
N HIS A 414 -51.20 24.70 14.58
CA HIS A 414 -50.94 25.59 15.72
C HIS A 414 -51.01 27.10 15.37
N ASN A 415 -51.37 27.47 14.14
CA ASN A 415 -51.43 28.85 13.65
C ASN A 415 -50.17 29.67 13.95
N VAL A 416 -48.99 29.10 13.67
CA VAL A 416 -47.70 29.75 13.96
C VAL A 416 -47.24 30.58 12.76
N GLY A 417 -46.89 31.85 12.98
CA GLY A 417 -46.44 32.73 11.89
C GLY A 417 -47.55 32.98 10.85
N ASN A 418 -47.23 32.84 9.57
CA ASN A 418 -48.17 33.07 8.46
C ASN A 418 -48.97 31.81 8.03
N GLY A 419 -48.87 30.71 8.78
CA GLY A 419 -49.73 29.53 8.61
C GLY A 419 -49.38 28.58 7.46
N VAL A 420 -48.37 28.87 6.63
CA VAL A 420 -47.89 27.98 5.55
C VAL A 420 -46.37 28.10 5.34
N ILE A 421 -45.70 26.96 5.20
CA ILE A 421 -44.30 26.77 4.78
C ILE A 421 -44.26 26.17 3.36
N SER A 422 -45.05 25.12 3.08
CA SER A 422 -45.06 24.44 1.77
C SER A 422 -46.29 24.87 0.95
N GLY A 423 -46.09 25.76 -0.03
CA GLY A 423 -47.18 26.34 -0.83
C GLY A 423 -47.02 27.81 -1.21
N THR A 424 -46.05 28.51 -0.62
CA THR A 424 -45.63 29.85 -1.03
C THR A 424 -44.18 29.84 -1.50
N SER A 425 -43.88 30.62 -2.53
CA SER A 425 -42.52 30.88 -3.02
C SER A 425 -41.91 32.14 -2.38
N ASP A 426 -42.66 32.83 -1.52
CA ASP A 426 -42.23 34.06 -0.87
C ASP A 426 -41.28 33.75 0.29
N TYR A 427 -40.01 34.06 0.08
CA TYR A 427 -38.95 33.87 1.07
C TYR A 427 -39.22 34.58 2.40
N LEU A 428 -39.78 35.81 2.37
CA LEU A 428 -39.99 36.61 3.59
C LEU A 428 -41.05 35.97 4.47
N ILE A 429 -42.18 35.56 3.86
CA ILE A 429 -43.29 34.90 4.55
C ILE A 429 -42.82 33.60 5.21
N VAL A 430 -42.02 32.79 4.51
CA VAL A 430 -41.49 31.53 5.05
C VAL A 430 -40.44 31.79 6.13
N SER A 431 -39.57 32.79 5.96
CA SER A 431 -38.55 33.14 6.94
C SER A 431 -39.16 33.65 8.25
N GLU A 432 -40.20 34.48 8.20
CA GLU A 432 -40.94 34.93 9.39
C GLU A 432 -41.64 33.77 10.09
N THR A 433 -42.26 32.88 9.32
CA THR A 433 -42.95 31.69 9.84
C THR A 433 -41.95 30.73 10.51
N VAL A 434 -40.78 30.50 9.92
CA VAL A 434 -39.71 29.69 10.52
C VAL A 434 -39.17 30.34 11.80
N ASN A 435 -39.01 31.66 11.85
CA ASN A 435 -38.57 32.37 13.05
C ASN A 435 -39.60 32.25 14.18
N ALA A 436 -40.89 32.44 13.89
CA ALA A 436 -41.97 32.26 14.85
C ALA A 436 -42.04 30.81 15.37
N LEU A 437 -41.81 29.83 14.49
CA LEU A 437 -41.80 28.41 14.82
C LEU A 437 -40.71 28.03 15.83
N PHE A 438 -39.54 28.69 15.78
CA PHE A 438 -38.47 28.49 16.76
C PHE A 438 -38.56 29.42 17.99
N GLN A 439 -39.68 30.14 18.16
CA GLN A 439 -40.03 30.84 19.41
C GLN A 439 -41.07 30.06 20.23
N THR A 440 -41.71 29.02 19.65
CA THR A 440 -42.63 28.12 20.33
C THR A 440 -41.88 27.04 21.10
N VAL A 441 -42.07 26.98 22.42
CA VAL A 441 -41.36 26.05 23.32
C VAL A 441 -41.62 24.59 22.94
N GLU A 442 -42.87 24.27 22.60
CA GLU A 442 -43.31 22.93 22.22
C GLU A 442 -42.63 22.43 20.94
N PHE A 443 -42.40 23.33 19.96
CA PHE A 443 -41.73 22.98 18.72
C PHE A 443 -40.20 22.86 18.90
N ILE A 444 -39.60 23.66 19.79
CA ILE A 444 -38.18 23.53 20.13
C ILE A 444 -37.92 22.13 20.71
N ASP A 445 -38.76 21.67 21.65
CA ASP A 445 -38.69 20.32 22.22
C ASP A 445 -38.93 19.23 21.16
N PHE A 446 -39.91 19.44 20.28
CA PHE A 446 -40.20 18.54 19.17
C PHE A 446 -39.00 18.40 18.20
N ASN A 447 -38.29 19.50 17.93
CA ASN A 447 -37.08 19.52 17.11
C ASN A 447 -35.87 18.89 17.81
N GLN A 448 -35.74 19.04 19.12
CA GLN A 448 -34.68 18.37 19.90
C GLN A 448 -34.86 16.85 19.93
N ARG A 449 -36.10 16.35 20.09
CA ARG A 449 -36.42 14.90 20.03
C ARG A 449 -36.08 14.27 18.69
N GLN A 450 -36.03 15.06 17.61
CA GLN A 450 -35.68 14.63 16.26
C GLN A 450 -34.24 15.02 15.87
N HIS A 451 -33.33 15.17 16.85
CA HIS A 451 -31.91 15.50 16.64
C HIS A 451 -31.68 16.76 15.78
N ASN A 452 -32.52 17.78 15.93
CA ASN A 452 -32.48 19.05 15.16
C ASN A 452 -32.74 18.91 13.64
N ARG A 453 -33.39 17.82 13.21
CA ARG A 453 -33.70 17.55 11.80
C ARG A 453 -34.58 18.63 11.15
N TYR A 454 -35.58 19.18 11.84
CA TYR A 454 -36.45 20.22 11.28
C TYR A 454 -35.68 21.53 11.04
N ARG A 455 -34.81 21.92 11.98
CA ARG A 455 -33.94 23.09 11.81
C ARG A 455 -33.03 22.96 10.59
N ALA A 456 -32.46 21.78 10.38
CA ALA A 456 -31.62 21.52 9.22
C ALA A 456 -32.41 21.56 7.90
N ALA A 457 -33.60 20.93 7.87
CA ALA A 457 -34.48 20.93 6.70
C ALA A 457 -34.99 22.33 6.35
N LEU A 458 -35.51 23.09 7.32
CA LEU A 458 -36.04 24.45 7.11
C LEU A 458 -34.95 25.42 6.63
N ARG A 459 -33.71 25.28 7.10
CA ARG A 459 -32.58 26.05 6.59
C ARG A 459 -32.31 25.77 5.11
N MET A 460 -32.36 24.50 4.70
CA MET A 460 -32.18 24.13 3.29
C MET A 460 -33.36 24.60 2.43
N TYR A 461 -34.57 24.60 2.98
CA TYR A 461 -35.76 25.08 2.28
C TYR A 461 -35.74 26.60 2.07
N LEU A 462 -35.28 27.37 3.06
CA LEU A 462 -35.02 28.81 2.90
C LEU A 462 -33.94 29.08 1.85
N LYS A 463 -32.88 28.25 1.78
CA LYS A 463 -31.85 28.34 0.73
C LYS A 463 -32.41 28.03 -0.66
N TYR A 464 -33.28 27.03 -0.76
CA TYR A 464 -34.00 26.68 -1.98
C TYR A 464 -34.86 27.85 -2.49
N LEU A 465 -35.59 28.53 -1.60
CA LEU A 465 -36.42 29.69 -1.95
C LEU A 465 -35.61 30.93 -2.39
N ARG A 466 -34.34 31.06 -1.96
CA ARG A 466 -33.45 32.15 -2.39
C ARG A 466 -32.79 31.93 -3.76
N GLY A 467 -32.78 30.69 -4.27
CA GLY A 467 -32.15 30.37 -5.56
C GLY A 467 -30.61 30.27 -5.54
N ASP A 468 -29.98 30.12 -4.37
CA ASP A 468 -28.51 30.09 -4.24
C ASP A 468 -27.89 28.74 -4.63
N ASN A 469 -27.37 28.64 -5.86
CA ASN A 469 -26.53 27.53 -6.33
C ASN A 469 -25.03 27.88 -6.21
N ALA A 470 -24.45 27.67 -5.03
CA ALA A 470 -23.04 27.28 -4.84
C ALA A 470 -22.80 26.93 -3.37
N ALA A 471 -21.94 25.94 -3.13
CA ALA A 471 -21.51 25.49 -1.82
C ALA A 471 -20.19 26.17 -1.46
N ASN A 472 -20.28 27.34 -0.82
CA ASN A 472 -19.30 27.85 0.13
C ASN A 472 -19.98 28.99 0.89
N GLU A 473 -20.57 28.68 2.04
CA GLU A 473 -20.55 29.61 3.16
C GLU A 473 -20.71 28.81 4.44
N ASP A 474 -19.75 29.07 5.33
CA ASP A 474 -19.80 28.74 6.73
C ASP A 474 -21.13 29.15 7.35
N SER A 475 -21.48 28.51 8.46
CA SER A 475 -22.58 28.97 9.30
C SER A 475 -22.21 30.30 9.98
N SER A 476 -22.26 31.40 9.21
CA SER A 476 -22.10 32.79 9.65
C SER A 476 -22.47 33.79 8.54
N SER A 477 -23.69 33.75 8.00
CA SER A 477 -24.20 34.79 7.08
C SER A 477 -25.74 34.76 6.98
N ILE A 478 -26.43 34.89 8.11
CA ILE A 478 -27.73 35.55 8.11
C ILE A 478 -27.46 36.89 8.79
N PHE A 479 -27.78 37.99 8.09
CA PHE A 479 -27.43 39.40 8.35
C PHE A 479 -26.06 39.85 7.81
N GLN A 480 -25.97 40.10 6.50
CA GLN A 480 -25.14 41.20 6.00
C GLN A 480 -25.99 42.47 6.03
N THR A 481 -25.99 43.13 7.19
CA THR A 481 -25.65 44.56 7.16
C THR A 481 -24.14 44.59 6.97
N GLU A 482 -23.62 45.38 6.02
CA GLU A 482 -22.20 45.72 6.02
C GLU A 482 -21.92 46.44 7.34
N ASP A 483 -21.48 45.70 8.36
CA ASP A 483 -21.03 46.26 9.62
C ASP A 483 -19.72 46.97 9.30
N ILE A 484 -19.75 48.30 9.19
CA ILE A 484 -18.56 49.13 9.06
C ILE A 484 -17.77 48.99 10.37
N PHE A 485 -16.65 48.27 10.33
CA PHE A 485 -15.74 48.13 11.47
C PHE A 485 -14.81 49.34 11.51
N ASP A 486 -14.72 49.98 12.67
CA ASP A 486 -13.84 51.13 12.90
C ASP A 486 -12.42 50.64 13.27
N ASP A 487 -11.42 51.00 12.47
CA ASP A 487 -10.02 50.59 12.63
C ASP A 487 -9.42 51.02 13.98
N GLU A 488 -9.82 52.18 14.53
CA GLU A 488 -9.36 52.62 15.85
C GLU A 488 -9.91 51.71 16.94
N VAL A 489 -11.17 51.30 16.83
CA VAL A 489 -11.81 50.36 17.76
C VAL A 489 -11.18 48.97 17.63
N LEU A 490 -10.92 48.50 16.41
CA LEU A 490 -10.27 47.20 16.18
C LEU A 490 -8.87 47.14 16.81
N ALA A 491 -8.11 48.23 16.78
CA ALA A 491 -6.81 48.33 17.45
C ALA A 491 -6.96 48.13 18.97
N SER A 492 -7.97 48.74 19.59
CA SER A 492 -8.24 48.58 21.02
C SER A 492 -8.59 47.14 21.41
N TYR A 493 -9.37 46.43 20.57
CA TYR A 493 -9.71 45.02 20.76
C TYR A 493 -8.47 44.13 20.64
N ARG A 494 -7.67 44.35 19.60
CA ARG A 494 -6.41 43.63 19.36
C ARG A 494 -5.46 43.76 20.54
N GLU A 495 -5.36 44.95 21.13
CA GLU A 495 -4.47 45.20 22.26
C GLU A 495 -4.88 44.45 23.53
N ILE A 496 -6.18 44.35 23.84
CA ILE A 496 -6.64 43.58 24.99
C ILE A 496 -6.41 42.09 24.77
N ILE A 497 -6.71 41.56 23.58
CA ILE A 497 -6.53 40.13 23.28
C ILE A 497 -5.05 39.75 23.40
N SER A 498 -4.15 40.54 22.80
CA SER A 498 -2.72 40.24 22.81
C SER A 498 -2.11 40.30 24.21
N THR A 499 -2.50 41.27 25.03
CA THR A 499 -1.90 41.51 26.36
C THR A 499 -2.53 40.69 27.48
N LYS A 500 -3.86 40.49 27.46
CA LYS A 500 -4.61 39.86 28.57
C LYS A 500 -5.05 38.42 28.28
N PHE A 501 -5.08 38.00 27.01
CA PHE A 501 -5.45 36.64 26.61
C PHE A 501 -4.34 35.94 25.80
N PRO A 502 -3.09 35.88 26.32
CA PRO A 502 -1.95 35.35 25.55
C PRO A 502 -2.13 33.87 25.14
N LYS A 503 -2.96 33.10 25.87
CA LYS A 503 -3.29 31.69 25.60
C LYS A 503 -4.49 31.49 24.65
N GLY A 504 -5.02 32.57 24.08
CA GLY A 504 -6.24 32.58 23.27
C GLY A 504 -7.48 32.96 24.09
N PHE A 505 -8.48 33.47 23.37
CA PHE A 505 -9.77 33.90 23.93
C PHE A 505 -10.86 32.86 23.62
N ARG A 506 -11.68 32.44 24.58
CA ARG A 506 -12.78 31.51 24.32
C ARG A 506 -14.04 32.26 23.91
N ILE A 507 -14.39 32.19 22.63
CA ILE A 507 -15.40 33.08 22.02
C ILE A 507 -16.83 32.87 22.57
N LYS A 508 -17.15 31.73 23.18
CA LYS A 508 -18.48 31.47 23.79
C LYS A 508 -18.46 31.43 25.33
N SER A 509 -17.34 31.76 25.96
CA SER A 509 -17.19 31.70 27.42
C SER A 509 -17.75 32.97 28.07
N ARG A 510 -18.77 32.83 28.92
CA ARG A 510 -19.28 33.94 29.74
C ARG A 510 -18.20 34.53 30.66
N LEU A 511 -17.29 33.68 31.16
CA LEU A 511 -16.20 34.10 32.03
C LEU A 511 -15.16 34.94 31.26
N ASP A 512 -14.77 34.51 30.06
CA ASP A 512 -13.78 35.25 29.27
C ASP A 512 -14.37 36.55 28.74
N MET A 513 -15.65 36.56 28.34
CA MET A 513 -16.35 37.79 27.99
C MET A 513 -16.44 38.77 29.18
N GLY A 514 -16.74 38.28 30.38
CA GLY A 514 -16.72 39.10 31.60
C GLY A 514 -15.33 39.69 31.87
N ARG A 515 -14.27 38.88 31.75
CA ARG A 515 -12.88 39.35 31.88
C ARG A 515 -12.51 40.36 30.82
N PHE A 516 -12.93 40.17 29.57
CA PHE A 516 -12.66 41.10 28.47
C PHE A 516 -13.25 42.47 28.75
N ARG A 517 -14.52 42.53 29.18
CA ARG A 517 -15.18 43.80 29.55
C ARG A 517 -14.52 44.48 30.75
N TYR A 518 -14.12 43.71 31.76
CA TYR A 518 -13.37 44.24 32.90
C TYR A 518 -12.03 44.84 32.46
N PHE A 519 -11.25 44.13 31.63
CA PHE A 519 -9.98 44.64 31.11
C PHE A 519 -10.13 45.82 30.16
N TRP A 520 -11.28 45.93 29.48
CA TRP A 520 -11.62 47.09 28.67
C TRP A 520 -11.81 48.33 29.54
N GLU A 521 -12.65 48.24 30.57
CA GLU A 521 -12.92 49.35 31.49
C GLU A 521 -11.68 49.75 32.29
N ASP A 522 -10.91 48.77 32.79
CA ASP A 522 -9.63 48.99 33.49
C ASP A 522 -8.61 49.77 32.64
N LYS A 523 -8.58 49.49 31.33
CA LYS A 523 -7.59 50.08 30.42
C LYS A 523 -8.00 51.43 29.86
N TYR A 524 -9.25 51.57 29.41
CA TYR A 524 -9.72 52.77 28.72
C TYR A 524 -10.53 53.71 29.60
N GLY A 525 -10.83 53.32 30.86
CA GLY A 525 -11.60 54.13 31.81
C GLY A 525 -13.08 54.27 31.46
N VAL A 526 -13.56 53.55 30.44
CA VAL A 526 -14.95 53.57 29.95
C VAL A 526 -15.44 52.15 29.80
N ALA A 527 -16.64 51.85 30.32
CA ALA A 527 -17.25 50.54 30.18
C ALA A 527 -17.65 50.26 28.71
N LEU A 528 -17.36 49.04 28.23
CA LEU A 528 -17.81 48.57 26.92
C LEU A 528 -19.34 48.35 26.97
N THR A 529 -20.12 49.21 26.30
CA THR A 529 -21.60 49.22 26.39
C THR A 529 -22.26 48.37 25.32
N GLU A 530 -21.53 47.96 24.30
CA GLU A 530 -21.99 47.11 23.21
C GLU A 530 -22.49 45.77 23.73
N ASN A 531 -23.51 45.20 23.10
CA ASN A 531 -23.99 43.86 23.45
C ASN A 531 -22.93 42.78 23.13
N ASN A 532 -23.05 41.61 23.75
CA ASN A 532 -22.05 40.54 23.56
C ASN A 532 -21.94 40.09 22.10
N GLU A 533 -23.02 40.12 21.33
CA GLU A 533 -23.04 39.72 19.92
C GLU A 533 -22.17 40.62 19.05
N LYS A 534 -22.23 41.93 19.25
CA LYS A 534 -21.38 42.91 18.55
C LYS A 534 -19.92 42.72 18.94
N VAL A 535 -19.62 42.56 20.24
CA VAL A 535 -18.24 42.28 20.71
C VAL A 535 -17.71 40.99 20.07
N TYR A 536 -18.52 39.93 19.97
CA TYR A 536 -18.11 38.69 19.29
C TYR A 536 -17.79 38.91 17.81
N LYS A 537 -18.59 39.70 17.08
CA LYS A 537 -18.33 40.02 15.68
C LYS A 537 -16.98 40.74 15.51
N TYR A 538 -16.70 41.75 16.33
CA TYR A 538 -15.43 42.49 16.28
C TYR A 538 -14.23 41.58 16.58
N ILE A 539 -14.34 40.72 17.60
CA ILE A 539 -13.28 39.77 17.93
C ILE A 539 -13.07 38.78 16.77
N LEU A 540 -14.13 38.19 16.22
CA LEU A 540 -14.04 37.24 15.10
C LEU A 540 -13.46 37.86 13.82
N HIS A 541 -13.68 39.15 13.59
CA HIS A 541 -13.15 39.86 12.44
C HIS A 541 -11.61 39.94 12.45
N ILE A 542 -10.99 40.07 13.63
CA ILE A 542 -9.53 40.24 13.77
C ILE A 542 -8.79 38.98 14.21
N THR A 543 -9.50 37.87 14.43
CA THR A 543 -8.91 36.64 14.99
C THR A 543 -9.17 35.40 14.14
N VAL A 544 -8.18 34.50 14.16
CA VAL A 544 -8.28 33.14 13.63
C VAL A 544 -9.02 32.27 14.62
N ARG A 545 -10.08 31.59 14.16
CA ARG A 545 -10.84 30.64 14.98
C ARG A 545 -10.34 29.21 14.83
N TYR A 546 -10.16 28.55 15.96
CA TYR A 546 -9.96 27.11 16.04
C TYR A 546 -10.79 26.53 17.19
N GLN A 547 -11.78 25.71 16.83
CA GLN A 547 -12.79 25.18 17.77
C GLN A 547 -13.48 26.33 18.55
N ASP A 548 -13.36 26.33 19.88
CA ASP A 548 -13.94 27.36 20.77
C ASP A 548 -12.99 28.53 21.06
N PHE A 549 -11.74 28.44 20.60
CA PHE A 549 -10.72 29.47 20.82
C PHE A 549 -10.55 30.35 19.60
N VAL A 550 -10.17 31.59 19.85
CA VAL A 550 -9.73 32.53 18.84
C VAL A 550 -8.38 33.13 19.22
N TYR A 551 -7.56 33.39 18.20
CA TYR A 551 -6.18 33.88 18.33
C TYR A 551 -5.93 35.00 17.34
N LEU A 552 -5.15 36.01 17.71
CA LEU A 552 -4.68 36.97 16.72
C LEU A 552 -3.66 36.28 15.78
N PRO A 553 -3.64 36.61 14.47
CA PRO A 553 -2.72 36.00 13.51
C PRO A 553 -1.25 36.08 13.94
N GLU A 554 -0.81 37.24 14.46
CA GLU A 554 0.56 37.47 14.94
C GLU A 554 0.91 36.67 16.20
N MET A 555 -0.09 36.25 16.98
CA MET A 555 0.13 35.33 18.11
C MET A 555 0.33 33.88 17.64
N MET A 556 -0.18 33.55 16.45
CA MET A 556 -0.03 32.21 15.87
C MET A 556 1.26 32.07 15.08
N MET A 557 1.62 33.08 14.30
CA MET A 557 2.78 33.06 13.42
C MET A 557 3.34 34.47 13.22
N ASN A 558 4.66 34.61 13.28
CA ASN A 558 5.32 35.88 12.95
C ASN A 558 5.36 36.11 11.43
N GLU A 559 5.51 37.38 11.04
CA GLU A 559 5.47 37.81 9.64
C GLU A 559 6.57 37.14 8.79
N GLN A 560 7.78 36.99 9.33
CA GLN A 560 8.88 36.34 8.60
C GLN A 560 8.58 34.87 8.25
N THR A 561 7.96 34.12 9.18
CA THR A 561 7.58 32.72 8.94
C THR A 561 6.42 32.64 7.97
N ALA A 562 5.43 33.54 8.11
CA ALA A 562 4.30 33.61 7.19
C ALA A 562 4.79 33.88 5.75
N GLN A 563 5.70 34.84 5.58
CA GLN A 563 6.28 35.15 4.28
C GLN A 563 7.03 33.96 3.67
N LYS A 564 7.85 33.25 4.47
CA LYS A 564 8.53 32.01 4.02
C LYS A 564 7.54 30.94 3.58
N LEU A 565 6.45 30.75 4.34
CA LEU A 565 5.41 29.78 4.04
C LEU A 565 4.70 30.11 2.72
N PHE A 566 4.28 31.36 2.53
CA PHE A 566 3.63 31.79 1.29
C PHE A 566 4.57 31.70 0.08
N THR A 567 5.86 32.00 0.26
CA THR A 567 6.87 31.85 -0.79
C THR A 567 7.02 30.38 -1.20
N TYR A 568 7.13 29.47 -0.22
CA TYR A 568 7.19 28.03 -0.49
C TYR A 568 5.95 27.50 -1.23
N LEU A 569 4.75 27.98 -0.86
CA LEU A 569 3.52 27.61 -1.55
C LEU A 569 3.53 28.10 -3.00
N ALA A 570 3.93 29.35 -3.24
CA ALA A 570 4.04 29.89 -4.59
C ALA A 570 5.03 29.08 -5.45
N GLU A 571 6.23 28.80 -4.93
CA GLU A 571 7.25 27.97 -5.59
C GLU A 571 6.71 26.58 -5.93
N CYS A 572 5.96 25.94 -5.03
CA CYS A 572 5.36 24.62 -5.29
C CYS A 572 4.42 24.65 -6.50
N PHE A 573 3.58 25.68 -6.61
CA PHE A 573 2.65 25.79 -7.73
C PHE A 573 3.35 26.22 -9.03
N GLU A 574 4.39 27.04 -8.96
CA GLU A 574 5.25 27.39 -10.10
C GLU A 574 6.01 26.18 -10.66
N GLU A 575 6.41 25.24 -9.79
CA GLU A 575 7.01 23.95 -10.18
C GLU A 575 6.00 22.97 -10.82
N GLY A 576 4.72 23.33 -10.90
CA GLY A 576 3.67 22.54 -11.53
C GLY A 576 2.95 21.54 -10.61
N LYS A 577 3.10 21.65 -9.27
CA LYS A 577 2.35 20.80 -8.33
C LYS A 577 0.88 21.23 -8.30
N THR A 578 -0.04 20.28 -8.44
CA THR A 578 -1.49 20.58 -8.49
C THR A 578 -2.08 20.96 -7.12
N ALA A 579 -1.58 20.37 -6.03
CA ALA A 579 -2.07 20.58 -4.68
C ALA A 579 -0.96 20.46 -3.63
N VAL A 580 -1.12 21.14 -2.50
CA VAL A 580 -0.24 21.02 -1.33
C VAL A 580 -1.07 20.63 -0.10
N TYR A 581 -0.74 19.50 0.53
CA TYR A 581 -1.47 18.95 1.67
C TYR A 581 -1.09 19.65 2.98
N TYR A 582 -2.06 19.89 3.86
CA TYR A 582 -1.80 20.59 5.13
C TYR A 582 -0.89 19.79 6.05
N ASP A 583 -1.02 18.46 6.12
CA ASP A 583 -0.12 17.60 6.89
C ASP A 583 1.34 17.70 6.39
N ALA A 584 1.51 17.70 5.07
CA ALA A 584 2.81 17.80 4.42
C ALA A 584 3.45 19.18 4.67
N LEU A 585 2.66 20.25 4.50
CA LEU A 585 3.06 21.62 4.78
C LEU A 585 3.39 21.82 6.27
N TYR A 586 2.56 21.28 7.17
CA TYR A 586 2.77 21.37 8.60
C TYR A 586 4.10 20.73 9.01
N LYS A 587 4.36 19.51 8.52
CA LYS A 587 5.60 18.78 8.78
C LYS A 587 6.83 19.51 8.25
N LYS A 588 6.72 20.17 7.09
CA LYS A 588 7.81 20.95 6.47
C LYS A 588 8.23 22.15 7.35
N PHE A 589 7.27 22.84 7.95
CA PHE A 589 7.47 24.04 8.76
C PHE A 589 7.41 23.78 10.28
N GLN A 590 7.41 22.51 10.68
CA GLN A 590 7.30 22.11 12.09
C GLN A 590 8.38 22.77 12.98
N PRO A 591 9.67 22.82 12.58
CA PRO A 591 10.69 23.50 13.38
C PRO A 591 10.40 25.01 13.58
N GLU A 592 9.78 25.66 12.60
CA GLU A 592 9.39 27.07 12.69
C GLU A 592 8.11 27.28 13.52
N PHE A 593 7.37 26.22 13.83
CA PHE A 593 6.20 26.25 14.71
C PHE A 593 6.54 25.90 16.16
N ASP A 594 7.72 25.36 16.43
CA ASP A 594 8.20 25.14 17.79
C ASP A 594 8.21 26.49 18.55
N GLU A 595 7.72 26.47 19.79
CA GLU A 595 7.42 27.66 20.64
C GLU A 595 6.21 28.53 20.20
N LYS A 596 5.55 28.22 19.07
CA LYS A 596 4.36 28.94 18.57
C LYS A 596 3.05 28.19 18.82
N ARG A 597 1.91 28.79 18.45
CA ARG A 597 0.56 28.25 18.73
C ARG A 597 0.10 27.15 17.76
N ILE A 598 0.67 27.08 16.56
CA ILE A 598 0.26 26.12 15.52
C ILE A 598 0.88 24.76 15.84
N ASN A 599 0.09 23.84 16.41
CA ASN A 599 0.58 22.51 16.81
C ASN A 599 -0.03 21.35 16.02
N ASN A 600 -0.87 21.63 15.03
CA ASN A 600 -1.44 20.63 14.15
C ASN A 600 -1.83 21.23 12.78
N PRO A 601 -2.03 20.38 11.76
CA PRO A 601 -2.40 20.81 10.39
C PRO A 601 -3.70 21.60 10.31
N GLU A 602 -4.70 21.29 11.14
CA GLU A 602 -5.99 21.99 11.08
C GLU A 602 -5.92 23.40 11.64
N MET A 603 -5.07 23.66 12.65
CA MET A 603 -4.76 25.02 13.08
C MET A 603 -4.00 25.80 12.01
N LEU A 604 -3.09 25.15 11.28
CA LEU A 604 -2.40 25.78 10.15
C LEU A 604 -3.41 26.16 9.05
N LYS A 605 -4.35 25.26 8.74
CA LYS A 605 -5.44 25.55 7.81
C LYS A 605 -6.32 26.72 8.28
N SER A 606 -6.73 26.75 9.55
CA SER A 606 -7.48 27.89 10.11
C SER A 606 -6.71 29.20 9.93
N TYR A 607 -5.41 29.20 10.21
CA TYR A 607 -4.54 30.37 10.00
C TYR A 607 -4.52 30.79 8.53
N LEU A 608 -4.23 29.86 7.61
CA LEU A 608 -4.20 30.12 6.18
C LEU A 608 -5.55 30.65 5.68
N SER A 609 -6.66 30.08 6.13
CA SER A 609 -7.99 30.55 5.74
C SER A 609 -8.23 32.02 6.06
N PHE A 610 -7.64 32.52 7.14
CA PHE A 610 -7.75 33.91 7.56
C PHE A 610 -6.80 34.83 6.78
N VAL A 611 -5.52 34.44 6.62
CA VAL A 611 -4.48 35.32 6.03
C VAL A 611 -4.32 35.21 4.52
N ASN A 612 -4.94 34.22 3.87
CA ASN A 612 -4.74 33.89 2.47
C ASN A 612 -5.15 35.01 1.50
N ASN A 613 -6.08 35.90 1.87
CA ASN A 613 -6.54 37.04 1.05
C ASN A 613 -6.85 36.67 -0.42
N GLY A 614 -7.37 35.46 -0.65
CA GLY A 614 -7.70 34.95 -1.99
C GLY A 614 -6.53 34.46 -2.84
N ARG A 615 -5.32 34.28 -2.29
CA ARG A 615 -4.14 33.80 -3.03
C ARG A 615 -4.25 32.34 -3.49
N PHE A 616 -4.89 31.50 -2.67
CA PHE A 616 -5.07 30.07 -2.91
C PHE A 616 -6.50 29.63 -2.61
N TYR A 617 -6.90 28.50 -3.16
CA TYR A 617 -8.20 27.87 -2.89
C TYR A 617 -8.00 26.76 -1.84
N LEU A 618 -8.64 26.92 -0.68
CA LEU A 618 -8.51 25.99 0.44
C LEU A 618 -9.54 24.87 0.31
N ARG A 619 -9.08 23.61 0.30
CA ARG A 619 -9.92 22.41 0.35
C ARG A 619 -9.82 21.75 1.72
N LYS A 620 -10.48 20.60 1.88
CA LYS A 620 -10.55 19.90 3.17
C LYS A 620 -9.16 19.46 3.67
N LYS A 621 -8.38 18.78 2.82
CA LYS A 621 -7.07 18.18 3.16
C LYS A 621 -5.86 18.92 2.59
N TYR A 622 -6.08 19.75 1.58
CA TYR A 622 -5.03 20.40 0.80
C TYR A 622 -5.49 21.79 0.33
N LEU A 623 -4.58 22.53 -0.28
CA LEU A 623 -4.85 23.80 -0.96
C LEU A 623 -4.33 23.77 -2.40
N THR A 624 -4.93 24.58 -3.26
CA THR A 624 -4.65 24.64 -4.70
C THR A 624 -4.47 26.08 -5.17
N ALA A 625 -3.74 26.28 -6.28
CA ALA A 625 -3.63 27.60 -6.91
C ALA A 625 -4.87 27.96 -7.75
N GLU A 626 -5.52 26.97 -8.35
CA GLU A 626 -6.72 27.13 -9.16
C GLU A 626 -7.98 26.70 -8.39
N GLU A 627 -9.14 27.16 -8.85
CA GLU A 627 -10.42 26.93 -8.17
C GLU A 627 -10.80 25.45 -8.17
N ASP A 628 -10.79 24.76 -9.31
CA ASP A 628 -11.24 23.38 -9.42
C ASP A 628 -10.28 22.49 -10.23
N PRO A 629 -9.02 22.34 -9.80
CA PRO A 629 -8.06 21.49 -10.50
C PRO A 629 -8.33 20.01 -10.20
N GLU A 630 -8.03 19.15 -11.17
CA GLU A 630 -8.08 17.70 -11.01
C GLU A 630 -6.91 17.22 -10.14
N VAL A 631 -7.14 17.06 -8.83
CA VAL A 631 -6.13 16.60 -7.87
C VAL A 631 -6.17 15.08 -7.75
N ASN A 632 -5.16 14.40 -8.32
CA ASN A 632 -5.04 12.95 -8.27
C ASN A 632 -3.64 12.51 -7.78
N PRO A 633 -3.47 12.31 -6.46
CA PRO A 633 -2.19 11.85 -5.89
C PRO A 633 -1.72 10.51 -6.45
N THR A 634 -2.65 9.66 -6.89
CA THR A 634 -2.33 8.37 -7.50
C THR A 634 -1.65 8.54 -8.86
N GLU A 635 -2.11 9.49 -9.68
CA GLU A 635 -1.45 9.82 -10.94
C GLU A 635 -0.05 10.38 -10.72
N GLU A 636 0.12 11.29 -9.77
CA GLU A 636 1.43 11.87 -9.50
C GLU A 636 2.44 10.82 -8.99
N VAL A 637 2.02 9.93 -8.08
CA VAL A 637 2.84 8.80 -7.62
C VAL A 637 3.16 7.84 -8.78
N ARG A 638 2.20 7.60 -9.67
CA ARG A 638 2.38 6.77 -10.87
C ARG A 638 3.42 7.36 -11.80
N ASP A 639 3.28 8.63 -12.16
CA ASP A 639 4.19 9.31 -13.09
C ASP A 639 5.61 9.38 -12.55
N TYR A 640 5.74 9.63 -11.24
CA TYR A 640 7.03 9.58 -10.56
C TYR A 640 7.68 8.18 -10.67
N LEU A 641 6.93 7.11 -10.39
CA LEU A 641 7.46 5.74 -10.45
C LEU A 641 7.74 5.27 -11.89
N ILE A 642 6.94 5.71 -12.88
CA ILE A 642 7.20 5.50 -14.31
C ILE A 642 8.51 6.18 -14.71
N ALA A 643 8.69 7.45 -14.33
CA ALA A 643 9.90 8.21 -14.63
C ALA A 643 11.14 7.63 -13.96
N ALA A 644 11.00 7.11 -12.73
CA ALA A 644 12.07 6.42 -12.02
C ALA A 644 12.50 5.13 -12.74
N GLY A 645 11.55 4.35 -13.26
CA GLY A 645 11.81 3.12 -14.01
C GLY A 645 12.46 1.99 -13.20
N VAL A 646 12.58 2.16 -11.88
CA VAL A 646 13.20 1.21 -10.95
C VAL A 646 12.45 1.26 -9.60
N PRO A 647 12.62 0.25 -8.73
CA PRO A 647 12.08 0.26 -7.37
C PRO A 647 12.58 1.45 -6.56
N ILE A 648 11.64 2.17 -5.94
CA ILE A 648 11.89 3.31 -5.07
C ILE A 648 11.41 3.00 -3.66
N SER A 649 12.20 3.41 -2.66
CA SER A 649 11.81 3.27 -1.27
C SER A 649 10.69 4.23 -0.89
N VAL A 650 9.82 3.81 0.03
CA VAL A 650 8.73 4.66 0.54
C VAL A 650 9.26 5.97 1.11
N GLU A 651 10.44 5.97 1.73
CA GLU A 651 11.06 7.18 2.28
C GLU A 651 11.52 8.15 1.18
N ASN A 652 12.10 7.65 0.09
CA ASN A 652 12.45 8.50 -1.06
C ASN A 652 11.19 9.04 -1.75
N LEU A 653 10.14 8.22 -1.89
CA LEU A 653 8.88 8.65 -2.46
C LEU A 653 8.24 9.78 -1.64
N LYS A 654 8.20 9.65 -0.31
CA LYS A 654 7.71 10.70 0.61
C LYS A 654 8.57 11.96 0.59
N LYS A 655 9.87 11.82 0.37
CA LYS A 655 10.80 12.95 0.30
C LYS A 655 10.65 13.73 -0.99
N ASP A 656 10.54 13.04 -2.11
CA ASP A 656 10.50 13.66 -3.43
C ASP A 656 9.09 14.19 -3.76
N LEU A 657 8.04 13.56 -3.21
CA LEU A 657 6.65 14.03 -3.26
C LEU A 657 6.23 14.70 -1.94
N SER A 658 7.10 15.55 -1.39
CA SER A 658 6.90 16.14 -0.05
C SER A 658 5.72 17.10 0.08
N HIS A 659 5.02 17.42 -1.01
CA HIS A 659 3.79 18.21 -1.01
C HIS A 659 2.53 17.36 -0.81
N ILE A 660 2.63 16.03 -0.96
CA ILE A 660 1.56 15.08 -0.67
C ILE A 660 1.72 14.58 0.77
N ASP A 661 0.61 14.33 1.47
CA ASP A 661 0.66 13.69 2.78
C ASP A 661 1.28 12.27 2.69
N GLY A 662 2.17 11.97 3.63
CA GLY A 662 2.90 10.70 3.65
C GLY A 662 2.01 9.47 3.87
N ASN A 663 0.88 9.61 4.56
CA ASN A 663 -0.09 8.51 4.70
C ASN A 663 -0.90 8.33 3.41
N GLU A 664 -1.24 9.43 2.73
CA GLU A 664 -1.90 9.38 1.42
C GLU A 664 -1.02 8.70 0.35
N ILE A 665 0.30 8.98 0.34
CA ILE A 665 1.28 8.26 -0.50
C ILE A 665 1.27 6.77 -0.17
N PHE A 666 1.36 6.42 1.11
CA PHE A 666 1.41 5.02 1.53
C PHE A 666 0.12 4.27 1.19
N GLY A 667 -1.04 4.90 1.42
CA GLY A 667 -2.34 4.37 1.05
C GLY A 667 -2.50 4.20 -0.46
N THR A 668 -1.88 5.07 -1.26
CA THR A 668 -1.88 4.97 -2.73
C THR A 668 -1.13 3.73 -3.22
N ILE A 669 0.08 3.47 -2.70
CA ILE A 669 0.94 2.37 -3.16
C ILE A 669 0.63 1.01 -2.51
N ALA A 670 -0.04 1.00 -1.35
CA ALA A 670 -0.32 -0.22 -0.58
C ALA A 670 -1.80 -0.44 -0.24
N GLY A 671 -2.72 0.36 -0.78
CA GLY A 671 -4.16 0.26 -0.56
C GLY A 671 -4.87 -0.77 -1.44
N HIS A 672 -6.20 -0.86 -1.31
CA HIS A 672 -7.00 -1.88 -2.02
C HIS A 672 -6.97 -1.77 -3.55
N ASN A 673 -6.68 -0.57 -4.09
CA ASN A 673 -6.61 -0.32 -5.54
C ASN A 673 -5.17 -0.05 -6.02
N SER A 674 -4.18 -0.60 -5.33
CA SER A 674 -2.76 -0.32 -5.60
C SER A 674 -2.05 -1.42 -6.39
N ALA A 675 -2.78 -2.31 -7.06
CA ALA A 675 -2.20 -3.49 -7.74
C ALA A 675 -1.14 -3.12 -8.79
N GLU A 676 -1.24 -1.93 -9.39
CA GLU A 676 -0.25 -1.39 -10.33
C GLU A 676 1.07 -0.95 -9.68
N PHE A 677 1.08 -0.74 -8.36
CA PHE A 677 2.26 -0.41 -7.57
C PHE A 677 2.80 -1.70 -6.93
N VAL A 678 3.69 -2.36 -7.65
CA VAL A 678 4.23 -3.65 -7.24
C VAL A 678 5.32 -3.47 -6.20
N ARG A 679 5.23 -4.25 -5.11
CA ARG A 679 6.24 -4.29 -4.07
C ARG A 679 7.42 -5.14 -4.50
N ASN A 680 8.60 -4.52 -4.66
CA ASN A 680 9.82 -5.28 -4.95
C ASN A 680 10.37 -5.94 -3.69
N GLN A 681 10.36 -5.25 -2.56
CA GLN A 681 10.76 -5.76 -1.25
C GLN A 681 10.13 -4.91 -0.14
N LYS A 682 10.40 -5.25 1.13
CA LYS A 682 9.84 -4.51 2.26
C LYS A 682 10.21 -3.03 2.17
N GLY A 683 9.21 -2.18 1.92
CA GLY A 683 9.38 -0.73 1.84
C GLY A 683 9.84 -0.20 0.47
N GLU A 684 9.82 -1.01 -0.59
CA GLU A 684 10.18 -0.58 -1.95
C GLU A 684 9.12 -0.98 -2.98
N TYR A 685 8.78 -0.04 -3.86
CA TYR A 685 7.72 -0.18 -4.86
C TYR A 685 8.14 0.35 -6.23
N PHE A 686 7.56 -0.19 -7.28
CA PHE A 686 7.69 0.31 -8.65
C PHE A 686 6.38 0.14 -9.41
N TYR A 687 6.23 0.83 -10.54
CA TYR A 687 5.06 0.69 -11.39
C TYR A 687 5.16 -0.55 -12.27
N ALA A 688 4.15 -1.43 -12.25
CA ALA A 688 4.19 -2.74 -12.89
C ALA A 688 4.50 -2.70 -14.39
N ASP A 689 4.01 -1.68 -15.09
CA ASP A 689 4.17 -1.54 -16.54
C ASP A 689 5.52 -0.98 -16.99
N VAL A 690 6.38 -0.59 -16.06
CA VAL A 690 7.82 -0.42 -16.35
C VAL A 690 8.42 -1.74 -16.86
N ILE A 691 7.89 -2.87 -16.39
CA ILE A 691 8.28 -4.19 -16.85
C ILE A 691 7.49 -4.54 -18.11
N ARG A 692 8.20 -4.76 -19.21
CA ARG A 692 7.64 -5.09 -20.53
C ARG A 692 7.98 -6.53 -20.86
N LEU A 693 6.96 -7.39 -20.85
CA LEU A 693 7.05 -8.77 -21.33
C LEU A 693 6.60 -8.79 -22.78
N SER A 694 7.34 -9.50 -23.63
CA SER A 694 6.91 -9.79 -25.00
C SER A 694 5.74 -10.80 -25.00
N GLN A 695 5.05 -10.92 -26.13
CA GLN A 695 3.98 -11.92 -26.25
C GLN A 695 4.53 -13.33 -26.05
N GLN A 696 5.66 -13.67 -26.67
CA GLN A 696 6.31 -14.97 -26.50
C GLN A 696 6.68 -15.26 -25.04
N GLU A 697 7.23 -14.29 -24.31
CA GLU A 697 7.53 -14.46 -22.88
C GLU A 697 6.25 -14.63 -22.06
N THR A 698 5.19 -13.91 -22.40
CA THR A 698 3.89 -14.02 -21.73
C THR A 698 3.30 -15.42 -21.96
N ASP A 699 3.30 -15.91 -23.20
CA ASP A 699 2.79 -17.24 -23.55
C ASP A 699 3.57 -18.35 -22.84
N LEU A 700 4.91 -18.26 -22.82
CA LEU A 700 5.76 -19.22 -22.11
C LEU A 700 5.51 -19.19 -20.60
N ILE A 701 5.35 -18.01 -19.98
CA ILE A 701 5.03 -17.92 -18.56
C ILE A 701 3.65 -18.54 -18.27
N THR A 702 2.67 -18.30 -19.15
CA THR A 702 1.34 -18.89 -19.04
C THR A 702 1.40 -20.41 -19.14
N GLU A 703 2.16 -20.96 -20.10
CA GLU A 703 2.39 -22.39 -20.24
C GLU A 703 3.02 -22.99 -18.98
N LEU A 704 4.07 -22.35 -18.42
CA LEU A 704 4.70 -22.83 -17.17
C LEU A 704 3.74 -22.89 -15.99
N ILE A 705 2.87 -21.88 -15.85
CA ILE A 705 1.86 -21.87 -14.78
C ILE A 705 0.82 -22.95 -15.05
N GLN A 706 0.36 -23.10 -16.30
CA GLN A 706 -0.66 -24.07 -16.65
C GLN A 706 -0.16 -25.51 -16.49
N GLU A 707 1.06 -25.84 -16.94
CA GLU A 707 1.68 -27.15 -16.75
C GLU A 707 1.75 -27.52 -15.26
N ALA A 708 2.15 -26.57 -14.41
CA ALA A 708 2.19 -26.81 -12.97
C ALA A 708 0.78 -27.00 -12.39
N ILE A 709 -0.21 -26.21 -12.81
CA ILE A 709 -1.60 -26.39 -12.36
C ILE A 709 -2.17 -27.73 -12.85
N ASP A 710 -1.87 -28.16 -14.07
CA ASP A 710 -2.37 -29.43 -14.61
C ASP A 710 -1.75 -30.64 -13.87
N ASP A 711 -0.51 -30.52 -13.40
CA ASP A 711 0.19 -31.58 -12.65
C ASP A 711 -0.25 -31.66 -11.17
N LYS A 712 -0.43 -30.52 -10.49
CA LYS A 712 -0.67 -30.51 -9.02
C LYS A 712 -1.74 -29.53 -8.53
N GLU A 713 -2.56 -28.98 -9.43
CA GLU A 713 -3.65 -28.00 -9.19
C GLU A 713 -3.21 -26.58 -8.79
N TYR A 714 -1.93 -26.36 -8.55
CA TYR A 714 -1.40 -25.06 -8.16
C TYR A 714 0.06 -24.87 -8.60
N MET A 715 0.56 -23.64 -8.52
CA MET A 715 1.98 -23.33 -8.64
C MET A 715 2.45 -22.46 -7.47
N GLY A 716 3.65 -22.73 -6.95
CA GLY A 716 4.27 -21.87 -5.96
C GLY A 716 4.78 -20.57 -6.58
N GLY A 717 4.62 -19.44 -5.88
CA GLY A 717 5.12 -18.16 -6.37
C GLY A 717 6.64 -18.13 -6.54
N LYS A 718 7.39 -18.84 -5.69
CA LYS A 718 8.85 -18.95 -5.81
C LYS A 718 9.24 -19.89 -6.96
N GLU A 719 8.55 -21.02 -7.07
CA GLU A 719 8.71 -21.97 -8.17
C GLU A 719 8.54 -21.28 -9.54
N LEU A 720 7.50 -20.45 -9.70
CA LEU A 720 7.32 -19.62 -10.90
C LEU A 720 8.56 -18.79 -11.20
N THR A 721 9.05 -18.05 -10.21
CA THR A 721 10.18 -17.14 -10.42
C THR A 721 11.49 -17.87 -10.67
N ASP A 722 11.68 -19.05 -10.07
CA ASP A 722 12.85 -19.89 -10.30
C ASP A 722 12.80 -20.50 -11.71
N ALA A 723 11.62 -20.96 -12.16
CA ALA A 723 11.40 -21.44 -13.52
C ALA A 723 11.68 -20.35 -14.56
N ILE A 724 11.22 -19.11 -14.31
CA ILE A 724 11.49 -17.96 -15.19
C ILE A 724 12.98 -17.61 -15.21
N ARG A 725 13.68 -17.65 -14.07
CA ARG A 725 15.13 -17.40 -14.02
C ARG A 725 15.92 -18.37 -14.89
N VAL A 726 15.46 -19.63 -14.96
CA VAL A 726 16.11 -20.68 -15.76
C VAL A 726 15.70 -20.62 -17.24
N LYS A 727 14.39 -20.55 -17.53
CA LYS A 727 13.86 -20.65 -18.89
C LYS A 727 13.82 -19.32 -19.65
N LEU A 728 13.75 -18.18 -18.95
CA LEU A 728 13.64 -16.83 -19.51
C LEU A 728 14.66 -15.86 -18.87
N PRO A 729 15.98 -16.17 -18.90
CA PRO A 729 17.01 -15.36 -18.23
C PRO A 729 17.06 -13.92 -18.77
N ALA A 730 16.68 -13.70 -20.03
CA ALA A 730 16.62 -12.38 -20.65
C ALA A 730 15.70 -11.39 -19.90
N ILE A 731 14.66 -11.87 -19.20
CA ILE A 731 13.81 -11.01 -18.34
C ILE A 731 14.64 -10.46 -17.18
N MET A 732 15.48 -11.30 -16.57
CA MET A 732 16.32 -10.92 -15.45
C MET A 732 17.49 -10.02 -15.87
N GLU A 733 18.00 -10.21 -17.08
CA GLU A 733 19.02 -9.33 -17.67
C GLU A 733 18.45 -7.93 -17.95
N ARG A 734 17.21 -7.84 -18.46
CA ARG A 734 16.52 -6.56 -18.70
C ARG A 734 16.12 -5.86 -17.39
N TYR A 735 15.78 -6.62 -16.36
CA TYR A 735 15.27 -6.10 -15.08
C TYR A 735 16.03 -6.66 -13.87
N PRO A 736 17.34 -6.36 -13.73
CA PRO A 736 18.21 -6.99 -12.72
C PRO A 736 17.91 -6.52 -11.28
N PHE A 737 17.01 -5.56 -11.09
CA PHE A 737 16.55 -5.09 -9.79
C PHE A 737 15.36 -5.89 -9.24
N LEU A 738 14.71 -6.72 -10.07
CA LEU A 738 13.56 -7.51 -9.63
C LEU A 738 14.01 -8.59 -8.65
N THR A 739 13.49 -8.51 -7.43
CA THR A 739 13.54 -9.65 -6.51
C THR A 739 12.58 -10.73 -7.00
N TRP A 740 12.63 -11.91 -6.38
CA TRP A 740 11.61 -12.95 -6.62
C TRP A 740 10.20 -12.41 -6.34
N LEU A 741 10.02 -11.58 -5.30
CA LEU A 741 8.72 -11.01 -4.96
C LEU A 741 8.26 -10.01 -6.03
N GLY A 742 9.14 -9.09 -6.45
CA GLY A 742 8.83 -8.12 -7.49
C GLY A 742 8.46 -8.78 -8.82
N LEU A 743 9.20 -9.82 -9.23
CA LEU A 743 8.89 -10.58 -10.45
C LEU A 743 7.53 -11.28 -10.33
N ARG A 744 7.28 -11.99 -9.23
CA ARG A 744 6.02 -12.71 -8.99
C ARG A 744 4.83 -11.77 -8.99
N ASP A 745 4.92 -10.63 -8.30
CA ASP A 745 3.80 -9.69 -8.18
C ASP A 745 3.56 -8.89 -9.48
N VAL A 746 4.59 -8.65 -10.31
CA VAL A 746 4.39 -8.10 -11.66
C VAL A 746 3.64 -9.09 -12.56
N ILE A 747 4.00 -10.37 -12.51
CA ILE A 747 3.30 -11.40 -13.26
C ILE A 747 1.87 -11.52 -12.76
N ALA A 748 1.66 -11.47 -11.44
CA ALA A 748 0.34 -11.44 -10.84
C ALA A 748 -0.52 -10.30 -11.37
N TYR A 749 0.04 -9.08 -11.46
CA TYR A 749 -0.65 -7.94 -12.04
C TYR A 749 -0.98 -8.14 -13.53
N LYS A 750 -0.02 -8.62 -14.32
CA LYS A 750 -0.19 -8.80 -15.78
C LYS A 750 -1.11 -9.97 -16.16
N MET A 751 -1.20 -10.98 -15.30
CA MET A 751 -1.96 -12.22 -15.54
C MET A 751 -3.15 -12.39 -14.58
N GLN A 752 -3.59 -11.32 -13.90
CA GLN A 752 -4.71 -11.36 -12.96
C GLN A 752 -6.04 -11.80 -13.59
N ASP A 753 -6.16 -11.67 -14.91
CA ASP A 753 -7.35 -12.09 -15.68
C ASP A 753 -7.25 -13.55 -16.19
N VAL A 754 -6.11 -14.23 -15.96
CA VAL A 754 -5.82 -15.59 -16.45
C VAL A 754 -5.59 -16.58 -15.31
N PHE A 755 -5.01 -16.13 -14.19
CA PHE A 755 -4.75 -16.95 -13.02
C PHE A 755 -5.14 -16.22 -11.73
N SER A 756 -5.48 -17.00 -10.69
CA SER A 756 -5.69 -16.48 -9.34
C SER A 756 -4.38 -16.48 -8.56
N PHE A 757 -3.98 -15.32 -8.02
CA PHE A 757 -2.79 -15.17 -7.19
C PHE A 757 -3.18 -14.92 -5.73
N ARG A 758 -3.15 -15.95 -4.88
CA ARG A 758 -3.51 -15.84 -3.45
C ARG A 758 -2.35 -16.20 -2.53
N GLY A 759 -1.85 -15.21 -1.80
CA GLY A 759 -0.70 -15.40 -0.91
C GLY A 759 0.52 -15.83 -1.71
N LYS A 760 1.03 -17.05 -1.49
CA LYS A 760 2.14 -17.62 -2.28
C LYS A 760 1.69 -18.66 -3.30
N ILE A 761 0.38 -18.91 -3.40
CA ILE A 761 -0.20 -19.85 -4.36
C ILE A 761 -0.64 -19.11 -5.61
N ILE A 762 -0.48 -19.79 -6.74
CA ILE A 762 -1.03 -19.45 -8.05
C ILE A 762 -1.92 -20.62 -8.44
N SER A 763 -3.13 -20.35 -8.90
CA SER A 763 -4.14 -21.35 -9.24
C SER A 763 -4.96 -20.89 -10.45
N ALA A 764 -5.82 -21.78 -10.95
CA ALA A 764 -6.69 -21.44 -12.07
C ALA A 764 -7.56 -20.21 -11.74
N TYR A 765 -7.90 -19.43 -12.76
CA TYR A 765 -8.72 -18.23 -12.59
C TYR A 765 -10.03 -18.52 -11.83
N GLY A 766 -10.28 -17.75 -10.78
CA GLY A 766 -11.48 -17.88 -9.96
C GLY A 766 -11.43 -18.99 -8.91
N GLN A 767 -10.44 -19.89 -8.97
CA GLN A 767 -10.17 -20.88 -7.93
C GLN A 767 -9.21 -20.28 -6.92
N ASP A 768 -9.71 -19.67 -5.86
CA ASP A 768 -8.88 -19.02 -4.85
C ASP A 768 -8.34 -20.01 -3.80
N LEU A 769 -7.42 -20.89 -4.20
CA LEU A 769 -6.80 -21.86 -3.28
C LEU A 769 -6.01 -21.16 -2.17
N SER A 770 -6.33 -21.49 -0.92
CA SER A 770 -5.54 -21.13 0.25
C SER A 770 -4.42 -22.15 0.51
N MET A 771 -3.47 -21.82 1.37
CA MET A 771 -2.46 -22.79 1.82
C MET A 771 -3.09 -24.01 2.47
N SER A 772 -4.16 -23.82 3.23
CA SER A 772 -4.93 -24.91 3.85
C SER A 772 -5.48 -25.87 2.79
N ASP A 773 -6.01 -25.32 1.69
CA ASP A 773 -6.58 -26.13 0.61
C ASP A 773 -5.51 -26.96 -0.09
N VAL A 774 -4.31 -26.39 -0.28
CA VAL A 774 -3.16 -27.13 -0.84
C VAL A 774 -2.75 -28.31 0.05
N PHE A 775 -2.67 -28.13 1.37
CA PHE A 775 -2.37 -29.23 2.29
C PHE A 775 -3.50 -30.26 2.37
N ALA A 776 -4.76 -29.82 2.30
CA ALA A 776 -5.91 -30.73 2.25
C ALA A 776 -5.89 -31.58 0.98
N HIS A 777 -5.72 -30.95 -0.19
CA HIS A 777 -5.62 -31.64 -1.48
C HIS A 777 -4.42 -32.62 -1.50
N PHE A 778 -3.26 -32.21 -0.98
CA PHE A 778 -2.09 -33.08 -0.88
C PHE A 778 -2.39 -34.38 -0.12
N ALA A 779 -3.12 -34.27 0.99
CA ALA A 779 -3.50 -35.42 1.82
C ALA A 779 -4.65 -36.24 1.21
N ALA A 780 -5.63 -35.59 0.58
CA ALA A 780 -6.80 -36.26 0.00
C ALA A 780 -6.48 -37.10 -1.25
N THR A 781 -5.43 -36.73 -2.00
CA THR A 781 -5.04 -37.40 -3.25
C THR A 781 -4.06 -38.55 -3.07
N ARG A 782 -3.66 -38.87 -1.82
CA ARG A 782 -2.64 -39.87 -1.53
C ARG A 782 -3.14 -40.85 -0.47
N ASP A 783 -3.14 -42.14 -0.83
CA ASP A 783 -3.44 -43.21 0.12
C ASP A 783 -2.36 -43.40 1.19
N HIS A 784 -1.12 -42.98 0.92
CA HIS A 784 -0.01 -43.04 1.86
C HIS A 784 1.01 -41.92 1.58
N PHE A 785 1.49 -41.26 2.64
CA PHE A 785 2.57 -40.27 2.56
C PHE A 785 3.30 -40.10 3.89
N THR A 786 4.44 -39.39 3.86
CA THR A 786 5.30 -39.19 5.04
C THR A 786 5.36 -37.74 5.51
N LEU A 787 5.75 -37.56 6.77
CA LEU A 787 6.04 -36.24 7.35
C LEU A 787 7.13 -35.49 6.56
N GLU A 788 8.09 -36.20 5.97
CA GLU A 788 9.13 -35.55 5.17
C GLU A 788 8.59 -35.01 3.85
N GLN A 789 7.61 -35.69 3.24
CA GLN A 789 6.93 -35.14 2.06
C GLN A 789 6.13 -33.88 2.40
N LEU A 790 5.46 -33.85 3.56
CA LEU A 790 4.84 -32.62 4.06
C LEU A 790 5.86 -31.52 4.37
N ASN A 791 7.03 -31.89 4.92
CA ASN A 791 8.13 -30.93 5.15
C ASN A 791 8.71 -30.41 3.83
N SER A 792 8.71 -31.20 2.76
CA SER A 792 9.08 -30.72 1.42
C SER A 792 8.09 -29.68 0.95
N LEU A 793 6.80 -30.00 0.98
CA LEU A 793 5.73 -29.07 0.60
C LEU A 793 5.80 -27.76 1.42
N LYS A 794 6.04 -27.89 2.72
CA LYS A 794 6.28 -26.77 3.65
C LYS A 794 7.44 -25.87 3.19
N ARG A 795 8.56 -26.45 2.74
CA ARG A 795 9.73 -25.71 2.25
C ARG A 795 9.45 -25.04 0.91
N ASP A 796 8.76 -25.74 0.01
CA ASP A 796 8.44 -25.24 -1.33
C ASP A 796 7.48 -24.04 -1.27
N LEU A 797 6.51 -24.10 -0.35
CA LEU A 797 5.54 -23.04 -0.11
C LEU A 797 6.01 -21.99 0.93
N ASP A 798 7.12 -22.24 1.63
CA ASP A 798 7.64 -21.41 2.73
C ASP A 798 6.54 -21.06 3.77
N THR A 799 5.83 -22.06 4.26
CA THR A 799 4.68 -21.91 5.15
C THR A 799 4.69 -23.01 6.21
N PRO A 800 4.11 -22.85 7.42
CA PRO A 800 3.91 -23.99 8.31
C PRO A 800 3.00 -25.06 7.69
N ILE A 801 3.10 -26.29 8.18
CA ILE A 801 2.18 -27.37 7.82
C ILE A 801 0.84 -27.11 8.49
N TYR A 802 -0.23 -27.15 7.72
CA TYR A 802 -1.60 -27.02 8.20
C TYR A 802 -2.12 -28.41 8.60
N PHE A 803 -1.72 -28.88 9.78
CA PHE A 803 -2.04 -30.23 10.23
C PHE A 803 -3.55 -30.49 10.33
N ASP A 804 -4.36 -29.49 10.70
CA ASP A 804 -5.82 -29.65 10.73
C ASP A 804 -6.37 -30.06 9.34
N SER A 805 -5.89 -29.41 8.29
CA SER A 805 -6.27 -29.68 6.89
C SER A 805 -5.77 -31.05 6.42
N VAL A 806 -4.56 -31.44 6.83
CA VAL A 806 -3.99 -32.76 6.54
C VAL A 806 -4.80 -33.85 7.24
N TYR A 807 -5.09 -33.67 8.53
CA TYR A 807 -5.77 -34.64 9.40
C TYR A 807 -7.27 -34.79 9.05
N ALA A 808 -7.90 -33.74 8.52
CA ALA A 808 -9.25 -33.84 7.97
C ALA A 808 -9.35 -34.85 6.82
N ASN A 809 -8.25 -35.12 6.11
CA ASN A 809 -8.21 -35.97 4.92
C ASN A 809 -7.35 -37.24 5.09
N SER A 810 -6.64 -37.40 6.22
CA SER A 810 -5.72 -38.51 6.45
C SER A 810 -5.62 -38.89 7.93
N LEU A 811 -5.05 -40.05 8.22
CA LEU A 811 -4.73 -40.51 9.57
C LEU A 811 -3.23 -40.70 9.70
N ARG A 812 -2.66 -40.13 10.76
CA ARG A 812 -1.27 -40.34 11.12
C ARG A 812 -1.13 -41.60 11.97
N ILE A 813 -0.49 -42.62 11.40
CA ILE A 813 -0.38 -43.95 12.01
C ILE A 813 0.87 -44.12 12.84
N ASN A 814 1.89 -43.27 12.68
CA ASN A 814 3.07 -43.21 13.55
C ASN A 814 3.76 -41.84 13.45
N LYS A 815 5.00 -41.73 13.95
CA LYS A 815 5.75 -40.46 13.94
C LYS A 815 5.95 -39.91 12.53
N ASP A 816 6.07 -40.75 11.51
CA ASP A 816 6.50 -40.32 10.18
C ASP A 816 5.49 -40.63 9.08
N GLU A 817 4.50 -41.50 9.31
CA GLU A 817 3.61 -42.03 8.26
C GLU A 817 2.14 -41.66 8.44
N PHE A 818 1.49 -41.46 7.30
CA PHE A 818 0.10 -41.07 7.14
C PHE A 818 -0.57 -41.95 6.08
N VAL A 819 -1.84 -42.27 6.29
CA VAL A 819 -2.67 -43.06 5.38
C VAL A 819 -4.02 -42.40 5.15
N SER A 820 -4.73 -42.81 4.09
CA SER A 820 -6.13 -42.40 3.89
C SER A 820 -7.03 -42.89 5.03
N ARG A 821 -8.05 -42.09 5.37
CA ARG A 821 -8.90 -42.32 6.55
C ARG A 821 -9.64 -43.66 6.51
N ASP A 822 -9.95 -44.14 5.31
CA ASP A 822 -10.71 -45.36 5.07
C ASP A 822 -9.92 -46.64 5.36
N GLN A 823 -8.59 -46.55 5.57
CA GLN A 823 -7.76 -47.71 5.89
C GLN A 823 -7.81 -48.12 7.36
N ALA A 824 -8.25 -47.23 8.27
CA ALA A 824 -8.36 -47.57 9.69
C ALA A 824 -9.72 -48.21 10.00
N SER A 825 -9.70 -49.25 10.83
CA SER A 825 -10.90 -49.98 11.25
C SER A 825 -11.10 -49.84 12.76
N PHE A 826 -11.59 -48.67 13.20
CA PHE A 826 -11.81 -48.43 14.63
C PHE A 826 -13.09 -49.09 15.15
N ASP A 827 -12.95 -50.00 16.12
CA ASP A 827 -14.05 -50.35 17.02
C ASP A 827 -14.24 -49.23 18.05
N THR A 828 -15.15 -48.31 17.77
CA THR A 828 -15.36 -47.11 18.59
C THR A 828 -15.79 -47.44 20.02
N GLU A 829 -16.63 -48.46 20.21
CA GLU A 829 -17.15 -48.79 21.53
C GLU A 829 -16.07 -49.44 22.40
N ALA A 830 -15.35 -50.42 21.85
CA ALA A 830 -14.25 -51.07 22.56
C ALA A 830 -13.08 -50.11 22.82
N THR A 831 -12.77 -49.22 21.88
CA THR A 831 -11.70 -48.22 22.04
C THR A 831 -12.07 -47.20 23.11
N ASP A 832 -13.30 -46.68 23.14
CA ASP A 832 -13.76 -45.78 24.21
C ASP A 832 -13.77 -46.48 25.58
N ALA A 833 -14.08 -47.77 25.62
CA ALA A 833 -13.98 -48.57 26.83
C ALA A 833 -12.53 -48.74 27.30
N ALA A 834 -11.58 -48.93 26.38
CA ALA A 834 -10.16 -48.99 26.69
C ALA A 834 -9.65 -47.66 27.26
N ILE A 835 -9.98 -46.52 26.65
CA ILE A 835 -9.63 -45.18 27.15
C ILE A 835 -10.22 -44.93 28.55
N SER A 836 -11.47 -45.38 28.79
CA SER A 836 -12.15 -45.22 30.08
C SER A 836 -11.43 -45.91 31.25
N ARG A 837 -10.61 -46.95 30.99
CA ARG A 837 -9.80 -47.61 32.02
C ARG A 837 -8.66 -46.73 32.53
N PHE A 838 -8.18 -45.81 31.70
CA PHE A 838 -7.14 -44.84 32.05
C PHE A 838 -7.74 -43.52 32.56
N CYS A 839 -8.77 -43.00 31.88
CA CYS A 839 -9.42 -41.73 32.22
C CYS A 839 -10.42 -41.86 33.37
N THR A 840 -9.91 -41.98 34.60
CA THR A 840 -10.75 -42.09 35.81
C THR A 840 -11.44 -40.76 36.16
N GLY A 841 -10.76 -39.62 35.97
CA GLY A 841 -11.30 -38.27 36.18
C GLY A 841 -12.08 -37.71 34.98
N ASP A 842 -12.30 -36.39 34.97
CA ASP A 842 -12.96 -35.67 33.87
C ASP A 842 -12.11 -35.63 32.59
N TYR A 843 -10.79 -35.75 32.74
CA TYR A 843 -9.84 -35.76 31.65
C TYR A 843 -8.56 -36.53 32.02
N ILE A 844 -7.74 -36.83 31.02
CA ILE A 844 -6.38 -37.37 31.16
C ILE A 844 -5.49 -36.76 30.06
N SER A 845 -4.19 -36.57 30.31
CA SER A 845 -3.29 -36.13 29.24
C SER A 845 -3.06 -37.25 28.22
N LEU A 846 -2.90 -36.90 26.93
CA LEU A 846 -2.54 -37.86 25.88
C LEU A 846 -1.26 -38.64 26.23
N LYS A 847 -0.30 -37.94 26.85
CA LYS A 847 1.01 -38.49 27.26
C LYS A 847 0.91 -39.61 28.29
N GLU A 848 -0.13 -39.63 29.12
CA GLU A 848 -0.31 -40.66 30.16
C GLU A 848 -0.76 -42.01 29.60
N ILE A 849 -1.40 -42.05 28.43
CA ILE A 849 -1.76 -43.32 27.77
C ILE A 849 -0.56 -43.80 26.95
N SER A 850 0.26 -44.65 27.57
CA SER A 850 1.46 -45.24 26.97
C SER A 850 1.36 -46.75 26.74
N PHE A 851 0.34 -47.41 27.31
CA PHE A 851 0.12 -48.86 27.19
C PHE A 851 -1.16 -49.16 26.40
N PHE A 852 -1.00 -49.79 25.23
CA PHE A 852 -2.10 -50.04 24.29
C PHE A 852 -2.56 -51.49 24.23
N GLY A 853 -2.04 -52.39 25.08
CA GLY A 853 -2.38 -53.82 25.02
C GLY A 853 -3.86 -54.16 25.28
N SER A 854 -4.66 -53.19 25.72
CA SER A 854 -6.10 -53.33 25.91
C SER A 854 -6.96 -52.71 24.81
N PHE A 855 -6.33 -52.05 23.84
CA PHE A 855 -7.01 -51.44 22.71
C PHE A 855 -7.32 -52.50 21.64
N PRO A 856 -8.47 -52.43 20.96
CA PRO A 856 -8.82 -53.35 19.89
C PRO A 856 -7.91 -53.14 18.68
N ASP A 857 -7.87 -54.11 17.75
CA ASP A 857 -7.19 -53.91 16.48
C ASP A 857 -7.85 -52.78 15.69
N ALA A 858 -7.05 -51.82 15.22
CA ALA A 858 -7.48 -50.67 14.44
C ALA A 858 -7.02 -50.75 12.96
N GLY A 859 -6.40 -51.86 12.56
CA GLY A 859 -5.67 -52.01 11.29
C GLY A 859 -4.23 -51.50 11.35
N PHE A 860 -3.89 -50.74 12.40
CA PHE A 860 -2.54 -50.20 12.63
C PHE A 860 -2.15 -50.30 14.11
N PRO A 861 -0.85 -50.43 14.44
CA PRO A 861 -0.38 -50.42 15.81
C PRO A 861 -0.72 -49.12 16.53
N TRP A 862 -1.43 -49.22 17.65
CA TRP A 862 -1.75 -48.07 18.49
C TRP A 862 -0.50 -47.37 19.04
N ASN A 863 -0.53 -46.05 18.98
CA ASN A 863 0.44 -45.15 19.56
C ASN A 863 -0.21 -43.78 19.81
N GLY A 864 0.55 -42.84 20.37
CA GLY A 864 0.02 -41.51 20.69
C GLY A 864 -0.53 -40.73 19.49
N PHE A 865 0.00 -40.91 18.27
CA PHE A 865 -0.48 -40.19 17.08
C PHE A 865 -1.83 -40.73 16.62
N LEU A 866 -1.96 -42.06 16.53
CA LEU A 866 -3.23 -42.69 16.18
C LEU A 866 -4.31 -42.42 17.25
N LEU A 867 -3.93 -42.42 18.53
CA LEU A 867 -4.81 -42.08 19.64
C LEU A 867 -5.28 -40.63 19.59
N GLU A 868 -4.39 -39.67 19.34
CA GLU A 868 -4.71 -38.24 19.21
C GLU A 868 -5.78 -38.03 18.13
N HIS A 869 -5.63 -38.67 16.98
CA HIS A 869 -6.63 -38.66 15.91
C HIS A 869 -7.95 -39.32 16.29
N TYR A 870 -7.90 -40.51 16.88
CA TYR A 870 -9.10 -41.23 17.28
C TYR A 870 -9.96 -40.38 18.23
N VAL A 871 -9.33 -39.74 19.22
CA VAL A 871 -10.04 -38.91 20.22
C VAL A 871 -10.56 -37.61 19.60
N ALA A 872 -9.84 -37.03 18.63
CA ALA A 872 -10.28 -35.84 17.93
C ALA A 872 -11.58 -36.08 17.15
N ASP A 873 -11.63 -37.14 16.34
CA ASP A 873 -12.64 -37.26 15.28
C ASP A 873 -13.63 -38.43 15.45
N PHE A 874 -13.26 -39.50 16.16
CA PHE A 874 -14.00 -40.77 16.14
C PHE A 874 -14.67 -41.12 17.48
N SER A 875 -14.05 -40.74 18.60
CA SER A 875 -14.57 -41.10 19.93
C SER A 875 -15.96 -40.51 20.20
N ARG A 876 -16.86 -41.35 20.71
CA ARG A 876 -18.22 -40.95 21.11
C ARG A 876 -18.28 -40.48 22.56
N LYS A 877 -17.36 -40.93 23.42
CA LYS A 877 -17.31 -40.56 24.85
C LYS A 877 -16.33 -39.44 25.17
N PHE A 878 -15.28 -39.27 24.36
CA PHE A 878 -14.21 -38.32 24.61
C PHE A 878 -14.11 -37.28 23.49
N LYS A 879 -13.52 -36.12 23.81
CA LYS A 879 -13.11 -35.06 22.89
C LYS A 879 -11.66 -34.68 23.18
N LEU A 880 -10.94 -34.21 22.16
CA LEU A 880 -9.58 -33.70 22.31
C LEU A 880 -9.64 -32.20 22.61
N LEU A 881 -9.00 -31.75 23.71
CA LEU A 881 -8.71 -30.34 23.95
C LEU A 881 -7.21 -30.10 23.86
N HIS A 882 -6.79 -29.26 22.92
CA HIS A 882 -5.39 -28.92 22.65
C HIS A 882 -5.27 -27.55 21.97
N ILE A 883 -4.05 -27.08 21.72
CA ILE A 883 -3.81 -25.84 20.94
C ILE A 883 -3.65 -26.10 19.43
N GLY A 884 -3.63 -27.37 19.03
CA GLY A 884 -3.41 -27.80 17.66
C GLY A 884 -2.40 -28.94 17.57
N PHE A 885 -2.42 -29.62 16.42
CA PHE A 885 -1.57 -30.78 16.16
C PHE A 885 -0.10 -30.39 15.95
N THR A 886 0.82 -31.31 16.26
CA THR A 886 2.25 -31.06 16.10
C THR A 886 2.97 -32.15 15.32
N ALA A 887 4.08 -31.76 14.68
CA ALA A 887 4.94 -32.69 13.95
C ALA A 887 5.70 -33.65 14.90
N GLY A 888 6.00 -33.24 16.13
CA GLY A 888 6.97 -33.95 16.97
C GLY A 888 6.35 -34.93 17.95
N THR A 889 5.35 -34.47 18.70
CA THR A 889 4.78 -35.22 19.82
C THR A 889 3.29 -34.89 19.95
N PRO A 890 2.41 -35.90 20.05
CA PRO A 890 1.00 -35.69 20.38
C PRO A 890 0.87 -35.05 21.76
N VAL A 891 0.08 -33.99 21.86
CA VAL A 891 -0.10 -33.24 23.11
C VAL A 891 -1.54 -32.75 23.25
N GLY A 892 -1.98 -32.62 24.50
CA GLY A 892 -3.34 -32.21 24.82
C GLY A 892 -4.02 -33.17 25.79
N ALA A 893 -5.28 -32.88 26.06
CA ALA A 893 -6.10 -33.63 26.99
C ALA A 893 -7.18 -34.41 26.26
N ILE A 894 -7.34 -35.67 26.64
CA ILE A 894 -8.51 -36.49 26.35
C ILE A 894 -9.54 -36.15 27.42
N VAL A 895 -10.64 -35.53 27.02
CA VAL A 895 -11.64 -34.98 27.94
C VAL A 895 -12.96 -35.70 27.74
N LYS A 896 -13.63 -36.10 28.81
CA LYS A 896 -14.99 -36.68 28.71
C LYS A 896 -15.95 -35.62 28.14
N ARG A 897 -16.77 -36.01 27.16
CA ARG A 897 -17.73 -35.08 26.52
C ARG A 897 -18.78 -34.53 27.49
N ASN A 898 -19.06 -35.23 28.59
CA ASN A 898 -19.97 -34.79 29.65
C ASN A 898 -19.29 -34.02 30.79
N SER A 899 -17.98 -33.73 30.68
CA SER A 899 -17.28 -32.93 31.67
C SER A 899 -17.62 -31.45 31.55
N ARG A 900 -17.23 -30.67 32.56
CA ARG A 900 -17.44 -29.22 32.59
C ARG A 900 -16.51 -28.39 31.70
N PHE A 901 -15.51 -29.02 31.07
CA PHE A 901 -14.47 -28.32 30.32
C PHE A 901 -14.89 -28.17 28.87
N GLU A 902 -15.20 -26.95 28.45
CA GLU A 902 -15.60 -26.70 27.06
C GLU A 902 -14.42 -26.37 26.17
N ASP A 903 -13.44 -25.61 26.69
CA ASP A 903 -12.26 -25.20 25.96
C ASP A 903 -10.94 -25.51 26.70
N PHE A 904 -9.84 -25.39 25.95
CA PHE A 904 -8.50 -25.68 26.47
C PHE A 904 -8.08 -24.70 27.58
N ASP A 905 -8.45 -23.43 27.47
CA ASP A 905 -8.12 -22.38 28.45
C ASP A 905 -8.75 -22.68 29.82
N GLU A 906 -9.99 -23.16 29.85
CA GLU A 906 -10.71 -23.58 31.06
C GLU A 906 -10.03 -24.75 31.75
N LEU A 907 -9.67 -25.78 30.99
CA LEU A 907 -8.97 -26.96 31.49
C LEU A 907 -7.61 -26.56 32.07
N VAL A 908 -6.80 -25.82 31.31
CA VAL A 908 -5.49 -25.35 31.76
C VAL A 908 -5.61 -24.47 33.00
N SER A 909 -6.62 -23.59 33.07
CA SER A 909 -6.85 -22.76 34.24
C SER A 909 -7.17 -23.58 35.49
N ALA A 910 -8.02 -24.60 35.35
CA ALA A 910 -8.37 -25.47 36.47
C ALA A 910 -7.18 -26.33 36.93
N GLU A 911 -6.38 -26.83 35.99
CA GLU A 911 -5.21 -27.65 36.29
C GLU A 911 -4.12 -26.82 36.99
N LEU A 912 -3.81 -25.64 36.45
CA LEU A 912 -2.88 -24.71 37.10
C LEU A 912 -3.38 -24.29 38.48
N ALA A 913 -4.69 -24.06 38.68
CA ALA A 913 -5.22 -23.67 39.99
C ALA A 913 -4.94 -24.71 41.09
N VAL A 914 -5.07 -26.01 40.77
CA VAL A 914 -4.86 -27.13 41.70
C VAL A 914 -3.39 -27.55 41.80
N SER A 915 -2.58 -27.22 40.81
CA SER A 915 -1.14 -27.47 40.84
C SER A 915 -0.44 -26.82 42.07
N LYS A 916 0.64 -27.43 42.55
CA LYS A 916 1.46 -26.89 43.65
C LYS A 916 2.59 -25.97 43.18
N ILE A 917 2.61 -25.62 41.89
CA ILE A 917 3.67 -24.78 41.31
C ILE A 917 3.41 -23.28 41.55
N PRO A 918 4.46 -22.44 41.49
CA PRO A 918 4.28 -20.99 41.43
C PRO A 918 3.55 -20.55 40.16
N LEU A 919 2.47 -19.76 40.28
CA LEU A 919 1.66 -19.27 39.15
C LEU A 919 2.31 -18.05 38.46
N ASN A 920 3.49 -18.27 37.90
CA ASN A 920 4.15 -17.35 36.98
C ASN A 920 4.30 -18.01 35.60
N ARG A 921 4.54 -17.18 34.58
CA ARG A 921 4.57 -17.61 33.16
C ARG A 921 5.54 -18.75 32.92
N GLU A 922 6.76 -18.64 33.43
CA GLU A 922 7.82 -19.62 33.17
C GLU A 922 7.52 -20.99 33.78
N ASN A 923 7.17 -21.03 35.08
CA ASN A 923 6.86 -22.28 35.78
C ASN A 923 5.59 -22.94 35.24
N ALA A 924 4.55 -22.16 34.92
CA ALA A 924 3.32 -22.69 34.35
C ALA A 924 3.55 -23.30 32.96
N LEU A 925 4.25 -22.61 32.07
CA LEU A 925 4.56 -23.15 30.74
C LEU A 925 5.42 -24.41 30.83
N GLN A 926 6.40 -24.45 31.73
CA GLN A 926 7.23 -25.63 31.93
C GLN A 926 6.40 -26.81 32.45
N TYR A 927 5.58 -26.58 33.47
CA TYR A 927 4.71 -27.62 34.04
C TYR A 927 3.75 -28.19 33.00
N LEU A 928 3.09 -27.35 32.21
CA LEU A 928 2.16 -27.79 31.16
C LEU A 928 2.85 -28.63 30.07
N VAL A 929 4.13 -28.37 29.77
CA VAL A 929 4.95 -29.23 28.91
C VAL A 929 5.26 -30.56 29.59
N ASP A 930 5.63 -30.54 30.88
CA ASP A 930 5.99 -31.73 31.64
C ASP A 930 4.83 -32.73 31.74
N ILE A 931 3.61 -32.24 31.95
CA ILE A 931 2.39 -33.06 31.98
C ILE A 931 1.82 -33.39 30.60
N GLY A 932 2.44 -32.91 29.50
CA GLY A 932 2.05 -33.26 28.14
C GLY A 932 0.81 -32.55 27.59
N LEU A 933 0.37 -31.44 28.20
CA LEU A 933 -0.66 -30.58 27.63
C LEU A 933 -0.11 -29.63 26.55
N LEU A 934 1.19 -29.32 26.60
CA LEU A 934 1.89 -28.49 25.62
C LEU A 934 3.09 -29.21 25.03
N ALA A 935 3.38 -28.97 23.74
CA ALA A 935 4.59 -29.47 23.09
C ALA A 935 5.82 -28.57 23.32
N ARG A 936 5.61 -27.26 23.57
CA ARG A 936 6.66 -26.26 23.75
C ARG A 936 6.23 -25.24 24.81
N ARG A 937 7.19 -24.54 25.42
CA ARG A 937 6.95 -23.43 26.37
C ARG A 937 6.41 -22.17 25.66
N ASN A 938 5.36 -22.31 24.87
CA ASN A 938 4.70 -21.22 24.17
C ASN A 938 3.19 -21.45 24.13
N TYR A 939 2.44 -20.49 24.65
CA TYR A 939 1.00 -20.49 24.66
C TYR A 939 0.51 -19.03 24.79
N SER A 940 -0.26 -18.56 23.81
CA SER A 940 -0.73 -17.16 23.75
C SER A 940 -1.70 -16.82 24.89
N GLY A 941 -2.55 -17.76 25.30
CA GLY A 941 -3.53 -17.60 26.37
C GLY A 941 -2.98 -17.70 27.80
N ILE A 942 -1.66 -17.84 27.97
CA ILE A 942 -1.06 -18.11 29.30
C ILE A 942 -1.34 -16.99 30.32
N GLU A 943 -1.35 -15.72 29.93
CA GLU A 943 -1.59 -14.63 30.88
C GLU A 943 -3.03 -14.61 31.41
N GLN A 944 -3.99 -14.90 30.52
CA GLN A 944 -5.41 -14.97 30.88
C GLN A 944 -5.70 -16.19 31.76
N THR A 945 -5.17 -17.36 31.39
CA THR A 945 -5.31 -18.60 32.18
C THR A 945 -4.66 -18.47 33.55
N LEU A 946 -3.47 -17.87 33.66
CA LEU A 946 -2.83 -17.60 34.96
C LEU A 946 -3.66 -16.69 35.86
N SER A 947 -4.26 -15.64 35.31
CA SER A 947 -5.13 -14.73 36.06
C SER A 947 -6.35 -15.44 36.61
N ARG A 948 -7.01 -16.27 35.79
CA ARG A 948 -8.13 -17.13 36.22
C ARG A 948 -7.69 -18.15 37.28
N SER A 949 -6.54 -18.77 37.09
CA SER A 949 -5.98 -19.79 38.00
C SER A 949 -5.70 -19.22 39.39
N LYS A 950 -5.11 -18.02 39.47
CA LYS A 950 -4.84 -17.33 40.75
C LYS A 950 -6.12 -17.06 41.53
N LEU A 951 -7.15 -16.57 40.84
CA LEU A 951 -8.47 -16.33 41.43
C LEU A 951 -9.15 -17.62 41.93
N GLN A 952 -9.01 -18.72 41.18
CA GLN A 952 -9.54 -20.01 41.61
C GLN A 952 -8.78 -20.56 42.82
N ARG A 953 -7.45 -20.42 42.85
CA ARG A 953 -6.61 -20.85 43.98
C ARG A 953 -6.93 -20.06 45.26
N SER A 954 -7.17 -18.75 45.15
CA SER A 954 -7.56 -17.90 46.29
C SER A 954 -8.99 -18.10 46.79
N ARG A 955 -9.85 -18.79 46.02
CA ARG A 955 -11.20 -19.18 46.46
C ARG A 955 -11.23 -20.54 47.15
N LYS A 956 -10.14 -21.32 47.04
CA LYS A 956 -10.01 -22.68 47.60
C LYS A 956 -9.07 -22.76 48.80
N GLY A 957 -8.19 -21.78 48.98
CA GLY A 957 -7.43 -21.55 50.22
C GLY A 957 -8.13 -20.47 51.03
#